data_AF-J9CKL4-F1
#
_entry.id   AF-J9CKL4-F1
#
_cell.length_a   1.000
_cell.length_b   1.000
_cell.length_c   1.000
_cell.angle_alpha   90.00
_cell.angle_beta   90.00
_cell.angle_gamma   90.00
#
_symmetry.space_group_name_H-M   'P 1'
#
loop_
_entity.id
_entity.type
_entity.pdbx_description
1 polymer ?
#
loop_
_entity_poly.entity_id
_entity_poly.type
_entity_poly.pdbx_seq_one_letter_code
_entity_poly.pdbx_strand_id
1 'polypeptide(L)'
;MFSTHTYHPDDHLSLSFSTVDTPFLNNERNLSVFLSDELNLSVPYLLYESSEHTFTLGNKLGQAASLVLAPEGWSLTGRQAWKKETYCWEGRVLTGWHIPADYNKEFGLKKAGDTIRFQPHSTLYWTEVQAQPLSVAGIEEPLFHLNGNTTYVLCSDEDAGARTASLAQVEFKNEADEEWSDTPSYGRVMVRAKDSRATWVDPACLINIGGGLTLEVVDTDASSCTLHVSWEHGTVSTEEGAQKADNVWLVLKKDLTDNRIHFTLTPHEESRHAFTLTLKAPFKGFRLLDEEGRTVDNGALIPCVDVDKYRYEMVGQSLRSYTIAGRRRELRWTNGQLHMFENKELIRPIAYTGCLTELFDSRDILQELLSQTSQNKQFAEIRVTFTTSSDERWSIIIKDMPYRMRQEENRLIVFTDNKKPLRFNEPLKLLRLDNPGCPALRLYHDAAQGYVLPEEIRSWGPVLATGISGGRVRPTIVSLGSALSGEGWTIRKERMMNDLAQSLAASTLGDELWTRILAWYHREQDEEIPMNAVLDMCCVVQQADALICLAFQLYVQCETEEEREELTQQMKAFSQSMAFSWYWLQPKLNRMMLIIHQHLGDMNSPFLKASYSSWARQKGAEGLKYLEALDDEEAYGEYFGECMFEVMDAFSNWMRSLCFVSLTGREADEMNEILRSLAEGILETPDRLNRLEDQSEEFMDYNRDAIDSATKAFFAQYGERHQAGGERHQAGGDSWMTARANVVCAHLQGKTDLLMQTEKVRSSILFCNQTYPDNFILALNNRLADK
;
A
#
# COMPACT_ATOMS: atom_id res chain seq x y z
N MET A 1 9.05 -23.75 1.17
CA MET A 1 9.75 -24.48 2.25
C MET A 1 9.13 -23.92 3.53
N PHE A 2 8.38 -24.74 4.28
CA PHE A 2 7.72 -24.26 5.50
C PHE A 2 8.77 -24.27 6.61
N SER A 3 8.95 -23.16 7.32
CA SER A 3 9.82 -23.07 8.48
C SER A 3 8.95 -23.07 9.73
N THR A 4 9.22 -23.99 10.66
CA THR A 4 8.57 -24.02 11.98
C THR A 4 9.35 -23.07 12.89
N HIS A 5 9.25 -21.76 12.67
CA HIS A 5 10.11 -20.79 13.34
C HIS A 5 9.82 -20.71 14.84
N THR A 6 10.88 -20.78 15.65
CA THR A 6 10.79 -20.61 17.12
C THR A 6 11.80 -19.58 17.64
N TYR A 7 12.74 -19.10 16.81
CA TYR A 7 13.74 -18.08 17.15
C TYR A 7 14.17 -17.32 15.88
N HIS A 8 13.48 -16.23 15.54
CA HIS A 8 14.03 -15.18 14.67
C HIS A 8 14.48 -13.98 15.53
N PRO A 9 15.57 -13.25 15.17
CA PRO A 9 15.96 -12.03 15.88
C PRO A 9 14.86 -10.95 15.96
N ASP A 10 13.87 -11.02 15.08
CA ASP A 10 12.73 -10.11 14.96
C ASP A 10 11.44 -10.66 15.62
N ASP A 11 11.49 -11.84 16.26
CA ASP A 11 10.34 -12.40 16.98
C ASP A 11 10.15 -11.65 18.31
N HIS A 12 9.33 -10.61 18.24
CA HIS A 12 8.99 -9.77 19.40
C HIS A 12 7.84 -10.37 20.21
N LEU A 13 8.10 -10.57 21.50
CA LEU A 13 7.09 -10.93 22.50
C LEU A 13 6.70 -9.65 23.26
N SER A 14 5.55 -9.05 22.91
CA SER A 14 5.08 -7.83 23.59
C SER A 14 4.41 -8.15 24.93
N LEU A 15 5.24 -8.48 25.92
CA LEU A 15 4.85 -8.47 27.33
C LEU A 15 4.95 -7.04 27.87
N SER A 16 4.05 -6.15 27.45
CA SER A 16 4.02 -4.78 28.00
C SER A 16 3.35 -4.77 29.38
N PHE A 17 4.10 -4.39 30.42
CA PHE A 17 3.55 -4.15 31.75
C PHE A 17 3.15 -2.68 31.83
N SER A 18 1.86 -2.37 31.73
CA SER A 18 1.40 -1.00 32.02
C SER A 18 1.47 -0.76 33.54
N THR A 19 2.55 -0.12 34.00
CA THR A 19 2.57 0.49 35.32
C THR A 19 1.90 1.85 35.23
N VAL A 20 0.56 1.87 35.20
CA VAL A 20 -0.17 3.06 35.61
C VAL A 20 -0.23 3.01 37.14
N ASP A 21 0.76 3.64 37.78
CA ASP A 21 0.65 4.01 39.18
C ASP A 21 -0.45 5.09 39.32
N THR A 22 -1.63 4.68 39.79
CA THR A 22 -2.42 5.50 40.71
C THR A 22 -3.04 4.60 41.79
N PRO A 23 -2.98 4.99 43.08
CA PRO A 23 -3.42 4.15 44.18
C PRO A 23 -4.95 4.27 44.34
N PHE A 24 -5.67 3.14 44.44
CA PHE A 24 -6.63 2.80 45.50
C PHE A 24 -7.40 1.50 45.15
N LEU A 25 -7.00 0.43 45.82
CA LEU A 25 -7.74 -0.74 46.33
C LEU A 25 -8.89 -1.41 45.52
N ASN A 26 -8.55 -2.65 45.13
CA ASN A 26 -9.35 -3.89 45.10
C ASN A 26 -10.12 -4.29 43.82
N ASN A 27 -9.41 -5.18 43.13
CA ASN A 27 -9.83 -6.41 42.45
C ASN A 27 -9.91 -6.37 40.91
N GLU A 28 -8.99 -7.17 40.35
CA GLU A 28 -8.86 -7.68 38.99
C GLU A 28 -8.19 -6.74 37.97
N ARG A 29 -6.85 -6.67 38.09
CA ARG A 29 -5.94 -6.27 37.01
C ARG A 29 -6.02 -7.29 35.87
N ASN A 30 -6.90 -7.07 34.89
CA ASN A 30 -6.75 -7.70 33.58
C ASN A 30 -5.75 -6.86 32.76
N LEU A 31 -4.46 -7.12 32.96
CA LEU A 31 -3.41 -6.71 32.04
C LEU A 31 -3.52 -7.62 30.80
N SER A 32 -3.88 -7.08 29.65
CA SER A 32 -3.81 -7.79 28.37
C SER A 32 -2.37 -7.84 27.91
N VAL A 33 -1.66 -8.85 28.41
CA VAL A 33 -0.41 -9.32 27.82
C VAL A 33 -0.71 -9.80 26.40
N PHE A 34 0.19 -9.63 25.42
CA PHE A 34 0.09 -10.20 24.07
C PHE A 34 1.31 -11.10 23.77
N LEU A 35 1.11 -12.41 23.70
CA LEU A 35 2.05 -13.39 23.15
C LEU A 35 1.81 -13.48 21.63
N SER A 36 2.88 -13.68 20.84
CA SER A 36 2.73 -13.98 19.41
C SER A 36 1.95 -15.30 19.23
N ASP A 37 1.03 -15.34 18.25
CA ASP A 37 0.24 -16.53 17.90
C ASP A 37 1.11 -17.71 17.42
N GLU A 38 2.39 -17.44 17.09
CA GLU A 38 3.36 -18.43 16.62
C GLU A 38 4.14 -19.11 17.77
N LEU A 39 4.00 -18.63 19.01
CA LEU A 39 4.78 -19.14 20.14
C LEU A 39 4.18 -20.43 20.72
N ASN A 40 4.94 -21.51 20.73
CA ASN A 40 4.49 -22.78 21.27
C ASN A 40 4.51 -22.82 22.82
N LEU A 41 3.37 -22.54 23.43
CA LEU A 41 3.22 -22.48 24.88
C LEU A 41 3.37 -23.83 25.63
N SER A 42 3.65 -24.94 24.93
CA SER A 42 3.90 -26.25 25.53
C SER A 42 5.36 -26.43 26.02
N VAL A 43 6.28 -25.49 25.73
CA VAL A 43 7.70 -25.56 26.13
C VAL A 43 8.18 -24.32 26.90
N PRO A 44 9.28 -24.41 27.69
CA PRO A 44 9.87 -23.25 28.33
C PRO A 44 10.70 -22.38 27.40
N TYR A 45 10.61 -21.06 27.58
CA TYR A 45 11.35 -20.04 26.83
C TYR A 45 12.23 -19.18 27.73
N LEU A 46 13.36 -18.73 27.19
CA LEU A 46 14.20 -17.67 27.76
C LEU A 46 14.08 -16.41 26.90
N LEU A 47 13.71 -15.32 27.54
CA LEU A 47 13.44 -14.03 26.93
C LEU A 47 14.34 -12.97 27.58
N TYR A 48 14.69 -11.92 26.85
CA TYR A 48 15.37 -10.74 27.38
C TYR A 48 14.60 -9.45 27.10
N GLU A 49 14.69 -8.49 28.00
CA GLU A 49 14.02 -7.19 27.88
C GLU A 49 14.76 -6.28 26.90
N SER A 50 14.03 -5.71 25.95
CA SER A 50 14.50 -4.75 24.95
C SER A 50 14.54 -3.32 25.52
N SER A 51 15.11 -2.38 24.76
CA SER A 51 15.09 -0.95 25.10
C SER A 51 13.69 -0.32 25.14
N GLU A 52 12.68 -1.01 24.58
CA GLU A 52 11.28 -0.56 24.53
C GLU A 52 10.39 -1.24 25.60
N HIS A 53 10.99 -1.90 26.60
CA HIS A 53 10.28 -2.68 27.64
C HIS A 53 9.40 -3.83 27.08
N THR A 54 9.75 -4.33 25.90
CA THR A 54 9.20 -5.57 25.33
C THR A 54 10.18 -6.72 25.58
N PHE A 55 9.71 -7.97 25.57
CA PHE A 55 10.57 -9.14 25.75
C PHE A 55 10.84 -9.80 24.40
N THR A 56 12.09 -10.13 24.11
CA THR A 56 12.50 -10.80 22.88
C THR A 56 13.08 -12.17 23.21
N LEU A 57 12.83 -13.16 22.36
CA LEU A 57 13.43 -14.49 22.48
C LEU A 57 14.96 -14.41 22.39
N GLY A 58 15.65 -15.07 23.32
CA GLY A 58 17.10 -15.18 23.27
C GLY A 58 17.78 -15.21 24.63
N ASN A 59 19.09 -15.48 24.60
CA ASN A 59 19.92 -15.56 25.80
C ASN A 59 20.81 -14.31 25.94
N LYS A 60 20.37 -13.35 26.77
CA LYS A 60 21.15 -12.16 27.17
C LYS A 60 21.41 -12.10 28.67
N LEU A 61 21.49 -13.26 29.31
CA LEU A 61 21.79 -13.36 30.75
C LEU A 61 23.11 -12.65 31.07
N GLY A 62 23.08 -11.78 32.08
CA GLY A 62 24.22 -10.93 32.48
C GLY A 62 24.43 -9.68 31.62
N GLN A 63 23.58 -9.44 30.61
CA GLN A 63 23.62 -8.24 29.74
C GLN A 63 22.31 -7.44 29.82
N ALA A 64 21.16 -8.10 29.93
CA ALA A 64 19.84 -7.48 30.02
C ALA A 64 18.96 -8.22 31.03
N ALA A 65 17.94 -7.53 31.56
CA ALA A 65 16.91 -8.20 32.35
C ALA A 65 16.25 -9.29 31.49
N SER A 66 15.88 -10.40 32.11
CA SER A 66 15.41 -11.58 31.37
C SER A 66 14.19 -12.18 32.04
N LEU A 67 13.40 -12.95 31.28
CA LEU A 67 12.23 -13.66 31.77
C LEU A 67 12.32 -15.10 31.28
N VAL A 68 12.18 -16.05 32.21
CA VAL A 68 11.92 -17.44 31.83
C VAL A 68 10.45 -17.72 31.97
N LEU A 69 9.81 -18.09 30.87
CA LEU A 69 8.39 -18.42 30.80
C LEU A 69 8.26 -19.92 30.58
N ALA A 70 7.54 -20.64 31.45
CA ALA A 70 7.34 -22.08 31.32
C ALA A 70 5.90 -22.49 31.57
N PRO A 71 5.40 -23.54 30.91
CA PRO A 71 4.09 -24.10 31.17
C PRO A 71 4.01 -24.79 32.53
N GLU A 72 2.79 -25.18 32.90
CA GLU A 72 2.55 -25.92 34.13
C GLU A 72 3.39 -27.21 34.24
N GLY A 73 3.84 -27.49 35.46
CA GLY A 73 4.68 -28.65 35.80
C GLY A 73 6.19 -28.40 35.79
N TRP A 74 6.65 -27.25 35.29
CA TRP A 74 8.06 -26.87 35.37
C TRP A 74 8.40 -26.17 36.70
N SER A 75 9.59 -26.46 37.22
CA SER A 75 10.09 -25.89 38.48
C SER A 75 11.54 -25.45 38.36
N LEU A 76 11.91 -24.32 38.96
CA LEU A 76 13.30 -23.86 39.02
C LEU A 76 14.17 -24.82 39.84
N THR A 77 15.31 -25.19 39.28
CA THR A 77 16.35 -25.95 39.99
C THR A 77 17.25 -24.96 40.74
N GLY A 78 16.95 -24.73 42.02
CA GLY A 78 17.76 -23.85 42.88
C GLY A 78 16.93 -23.11 43.92
N ARG A 79 17.60 -22.29 44.72
CA ARG A 79 16.96 -21.36 45.69
C ARG A 79 17.12 -19.91 45.22
N GLN A 80 16.71 -19.61 43.99
CA GLN A 80 16.65 -18.22 43.52
C GLN A 80 15.35 -17.56 44.02
N ALA A 81 15.47 -16.38 44.62
CA ALA A 81 14.32 -15.58 45.09
C ALA A 81 13.83 -14.62 43.98
N TRP A 82 13.61 -15.15 42.77
CA TRP A 82 13.12 -14.37 41.65
C TRP A 82 11.62 -14.11 41.75
N LYS A 83 11.20 -12.95 41.24
CA LYS A 83 9.78 -12.60 41.17
C LYS A 83 9.08 -13.62 40.26
N LYS A 84 8.12 -14.35 40.83
CA LYS A 84 7.30 -15.34 40.14
C LYS A 84 5.95 -14.72 39.80
N GLU A 85 5.55 -14.80 38.55
CA GLU A 85 4.22 -14.37 38.07
C GLU A 85 3.54 -15.51 37.33
N THR A 86 2.20 -15.48 37.31
CA THR A 86 1.38 -16.44 36.59
C THR A 86 0.66 -15.70 35.47
N TYR A 87 0.74 -16.26 34.26
CA TYR A 87 0.11 -15.73 33.06
C TYR A 87 -0.93 -16.74 32.57
N CYS A 88 -2.06 -16.26 32.06
CA CYS A 88 -3.08 -17.09 31.42
C CYS A 88 -3.18 -16.69 29.95
N TRP A 89 -3.09 -17.66 29.05
CA TRP A 89 -3.19 -17.46 27.61
C TRP A 89 -3.99 -18.59 26.98
N GLU A 90 -5.08 -18.29 26.26
CA GLU A 90 -5.96 -19.29 25.62
C GLU A 90 -6.34 -20.47 26.54
N GLY A 91 -6.59 -20.17 27.82
CA GLY A 91 -6.91 -21.19 28.83
C GLY A 91 -5.71 -21.99 29.37
N ARG A 92 -4.49 -21.78 28.87
CA ARG A 92 -3.24 -22.36 29.40
C ARG A 92 -2.65 -21.47 30.49
N VAL A 93 -2.10 -22.09 31.53
CA VAL A 93 -1.42 -21.40 32.64
C VAL A 93 0.09 -21.49 32.46
N LEU A 94 0.75 -20.34 32.41
CA LEU A 94 2.19 -20.20 32.32
C LEU A 94 2.74 -19.58 33.61
N THR A 95 3.94 -19.99 33.98
CA THR A 95 4.71 -19.42 35.08
C THR A 95 5.90 -18.67 34.52
N GLY A 96 6.04 -17.39 34.87
CA GLY A 96 7.23 -16.60 34.55
C GLY A 96 8.09 -16.32 35.77
N TRP A 97 9.40 -16.42 35.61
CA TRP A 97 10.39 -16.01 36.60
C TRP A 97 11.26 -14.89 36.05
N HIS A 98 11.20 -13.73 36.69
CA HIS A 98 11.95 -12.53 36.29
C HIS A 98 13.38 -12.59 36.81
N ILE A 99 14.33 -12.49 35.88
CA ILE A 99 15.77 -12.62 36.11
C ILE A 99 16.41 -11.22 36.01
N PRO A 100 17.11 -10.76 37.06
CA PRO A 100 17.82 -9.48 37.04
C PRO A 100 18.90 -9.39 35.95
N ALA A 101 19.13 -8.18 35.43
CA ALA A 101 20.11 -7.93 34.36
C ALA A 101 21.57 -8.29 34.75
N ASP A 102 21.90 -8.22 36.04
CA ASP A 102 23.22 -8.53 36.58
C ASP A 102 23.42 -10.04 36.90
N TYR A 103 22.40 -10.88 36.71
CA TYR A 103 22.49 -12.31 36.98
C TYR A 103 23.29 -13.04 35.90
N ASN A 104 24.43 -13.60 36.29
CA ASN A 104 25.42 -14.22 35.39
C ASN A 104 25.83 -15.64 35.82
N LYS A 105 24.92 -16.42 36.39
CA LYS A 105 25.20 -17.80 36.83
C LYS A 105 24.27 -18.80 36.13
N GLU A 106 24.67 -20.06 36.12
CA GLU A 106 23.81 -21.15 35.67
C GLU A 106 22.55 -21.28 36.54
N PHE A 107 21.43 -21.62 35.92
CA PHE A 107 20.25 -22.13 36.59
C PHE A 107 19.56 -23.16 35.68
N GLY A 108 18.49 -23.79 36.15
CA GLY A 108 17.76 -24.73 35.34
C GLY A 108 16.28 -24.80 35.67
N LEU A 109 15.55 -25.47 34.78
CA LEU A 109 14.17 -25.86 34.96
C LEU A 109 14.08 -27.38 34.94
N LYS A 110 13.18 -27.93 35.75
CA LYS A 110 12.91 -29.37 35.81
C LYS A 110 11.41 -29.64 35.78
N LYS A 111 11.03 -30.60 34.94
CA LYS A 111 9.73 -31.28 34.88
C LYS A 111 10.00 -32.79 34.87
N ALA A 112 9.03 -33.64 35.19
CA ALA A 112 9.24 -35.10 35.17
C ALA A 112 9.88 -35.52 33.83
N GLY A 113 11.00 -36.24 33.87
CA GLY A 113 11.77 -36.66 32.68
C GLY A 113 12.68 -35.60 32.05
N ASP A 114 12.34 -34.30 32.11
CA ASP A 114 13.07 -33.23 31.41
C ASP A 114 13.84 -32.29 32.36
N THR A 115 15.05 -31.88 31.98
CA THR A 115 15.82 -30.84 32.69
C THR A 115 16.47 -29.91 31.67
N ILE A 116 16.19 -28.62 31.78
CA ILE A 116 16.79 -27.57 30.98
C ILE A 116 17.79 -26.82 31.84
N ARG A 117 18.97 -26.51 31.29
CA ARG A 117 19.97 -25.68 31.95
C ARG A 117 20.23 -24.45 31.11
N PHE A 118 20.20 -23.29 31.75
CA PHE A 118 20.47 -22.00 31.15
C PHE A 118 21.77 -21.46 31.73
N GLN A 119 22.70 -21.05 30.87
CA GLN A 119 23.99 -20.48 31.24
C GLN A 119 24.22 -19.17 30.47
N PRO A 120 24.93 -18.19 31.05
CA PRO A 120 25.34 -17.00 30.30
C PRO A 120 26.20 -17.40 29.09
N HIS A 121 25.97 -16.75 27.95
CA HIS A 121 26.71 -16.99 26.69
C HIS A 121 26.57 -18.41 26.10
N SER A 122 25.61 -19.22 26.55
CA SER A 122 25.32 -20.50 25.90
C SER A 122 24.52 -20.27 24.63
N THR A 123 24.99 -20.84 23.52
CA THR A 123 24.26 -20.96 22.27
C THR A 123 22.91 -21.65 22.50
N LEU A 124 21.85 -21.05 21.96
CA LEU A 124 20.54 -21.67 21.91
C LEU A 124 20.45 -22.55 20.67
N TYR A 125 19.89 -23.74 20.84
CA TYR A 125 19.68 -24.71 19.78
C TYR A 125 18.19 -24.97 19.60
N TRP A 126 17.72 -25.07 18.36
CA TRP A 126 16.35 -25.43 18.04
C TRP A 126 16.27 -26.40 16.87
N THR A 127 15.13 -27.06 16.74
CA THR A 127 14.85 -28.02 15.67
C THR A 127 13.97 -27.36 14.62
N GLU A 128 14.36 -27.44 13.35
CA GLU A 128 13.52 -27.08 12.23
C GLU A 128 13.11 -28.31 11.42
N VAL A 129 11.85 -28.33 10.98
CA VAL A 129 11.33 -29.43 10.17
C VAL A 129 11.10 -28.95 8.73
N GLN A 130 11.85 -29.53 7.81
CA GLN A 130 11.69 -29.28 6.38
C GLN A 130 10.66 -30.26 5.79
N ALA A 131 9.39 -30.00 6.05
CA ALA A 131 8.26 -30.72 5.50
C ALA A 131 7.27 -29.78 4.82
N GLN A 132 6.62 -30.24 3.75
CA GLN A 132 5.43 -29.57 3.24
C GLN A 132 4.22 -30.06 4.05
N PRO A 133 3.40 -29.16 4.62
CA PRO A 133 2.15 -29.54 5.24
C PRO A 133 1.23 -30.24 4.23
N LEU A 134 0.43 -31.17 4.70
CA LEU A 134 -0.62 -31.82 3.94
C LEU A 134 -1.74 -30.81 3.67
N SER A 135 -2.15 -30.69 2.42
CA SER A 135 -3.26 -29.83 2.01
C SER A 135 -4.59 -30.57 2.19
N VAL A 136 -5.23 -30.41 3.35
CA VAL A 136 -6.61 -30.88 3.58
C VAL A 136 -7.54 -29.67 3.59
N ALA A 137 -8.46 -29.61 2.62
CA ALA A 137 -9.30 -28.43 2.41
C ALA A 137 -10.16 -28.11 3.65
N GLY A 138 -9.94 -26.92 4.23
CA GLY A 138 -10.75 -26.36 5.31
C GLY A 138 -10.31 -26.63 6.73
N ILE A 139 -9.28 -27.44 6.93
CA ILE A 139 -8.63 -27.54 8.22
C ILE A 139 -7.79 -26.27 8.45
N GLU A 140 -7.94 -25.65 9.62
CA GLU A 140 -7.22 -24.42 9.98
C GLU A 140 -5.77 -24.73 10.39
N GLU A 141 -5.52 -25.89 11.00
CA GLU A 141 -4.19 -26.29 11.46
C GLU A 141 -3.30 -26.89 10.35
N PRO A 142 -1.97 -26.66 10.38
CA PRO A 142 -1.04 -27.32 9.48
C PRO A 142 -0.85 -28.79 9.88
N LEU A 143 -1.14 -29.70 8.95
CA LEU A 143 -1.07 -31.15 9.16
C LEU A 143 0.19 -31.74 8.53
N PHE A 144 0.77 -32.77 9.13
CA PHE A 144 2.02 -33.37 8.66
C PHE A 144 1.93 -34.89 8.56
N HIS A 145 2.70 -35.44 7.61
CA HIS A 145 3.04 -36.85 7.55
C HIS A 145 4.51 -37.02 7.94
N LEU A 146 4.78 -37.35 9.20
CA LEU A 146 6.14 -37.59 9.67
C LEU A 146 6.57 -39.01 9.28
N ASN A 147 7.39 -39.12 8.24
CA ASN A 147 7.90 -40.40 7.74
C ASN A 147 9.40 -40.31 7.45
N GLY A 148 9.98 -41.39 6.91
CA GLY A 148 11.41 -41.47 6.60
C GLY A 148 11.93 -40.46 5.57
N ASN A 149 11.05 -39.71 4.89
CA ASN A 149 11.42 -38.66 3.94
C ASN A 149 11.35 -37.25 4.54
N THR A 150 10.94 -37.11 5.80
CA THR A 150 10.94 -35.83 6.51
C THR A 150 12.36 -35.46 6.92
N THR A 151 12.81 -34.29 6.49
CA THR A 151 14.16 -33.79 6.82
C THR A 151 14.09 -32.91 8.07
N TYR A 152 14.99 -33.16 9.02
CA TYR A 152 15.11 -32.39 10.25
C TYR A 152 16.48 -31.73 10.34
N VAL A 153 16.49 -30.49 10.80
CA VAL A 153 17.68 -29.65 10.87
C VAL A 153 17.86 -29.16 12.29
N LEU A 154 19.06 -29.33 12.84
CA LEU A 154 19.50 -28.64 14.05
C LEU A 154 19.99 -27.25 13.64
N CYS A 155 19.44 -26.23 14.28
CA CYS A 155 19.83 -24.85 14.10
C CYS A 155 20.39 -24.26 15.40
N SER A 156 21.28 -23.28 15.25
CA SER A 156 21.83 -22.48 16.34
C SER A 156 22.16 -21.07 15.91
N ASP A 157 22.09 -20.14 16.87
CA ASP A 157 22.62 -18.79 16.76
C ASP A 157 24.04 -18.74 17.32
N GLU A 158 25.05 -18.62 16.46
CA GLU A 158 26.42 -18.33 16.88
C GLU A 158 26.59 -16.83 17.21
N ASP A 159 27.58 -16.50 18.04
CA ASP A 159 27.96 -15.11 18.33
C ASP A 159 28.16 -14.35 17.00
N ALA A 160 27.47 -13.21 16.84
CA ALA A 160 27.35 -12.37 15.64
C ALA A 160 26.22 -12.70 14.64
N GLY A 161 25.25 -13.55 14.98
CA GLY A 161 24.01 -13.73 14.19
C GLY A 161 24.18 -14.60 12.95
N ALA A 162 25.25 -15.39 12.90
CA ALA A 162 25.44 -16.39 11.86
C ALA A 162 24.65 -17.66 12.21
N ARG A 163 23.65 -17.97 11.40
CA ARG A 163 22.85 -19.20 11.51
C ARG A 163 23.65 -20.38 10.98
N THR A 164 23.82 -21.41 11.81
CA THR A 164 24.35 -22.72 11.38
C THR A 164 23.22 -23.75 11.34
N ALA A 165 23.23 -24.62 10.32
CA ALA A 165 22.20 -25.61 10.07
C ALA A 165 22.82 -26.94 9.65
N SER A 166 22.46 -28.04 10.32
CA SER A 166 22.93 -29.38 9.97
C SER A 166 21.83 -30.42 10.08
N LEU A 167 21.84 -31.41 9.18
CA LEU A 167 20.96 -32.57 9.24
C LEU A 167 21.11 -33.28 10.60
N ALA A 168 19.99 -33.55 11.25
CA ALA A 168 19.98 -34.11 12.60
C ALA A 168 19.25 -35.45 12.67
N GLN A 169 19.74 -36.33 13.54
CA GLN A 169 18.89 -37.39 14.10
C GLN A 169 17.94 -36.75 15.10
N VAL A 170 16.70 -37.24 15.16
CA VAL A 170 15.66 -36.67 16.02
C VAL A 170 15.06 -37.72 16.94
N GLU A 171 14.38 -37.24 17.96
CA GLU A 171 13.46 -37.98 18.81
C GLU A 171 12.11 -37.25 18.86
N PHE A 172 11.08 -38.00 19.20
CA PHE A 172 9.70 -37.57 19.17
C PHE A 172 9.09 -37.70 20.55
N LYS A 173 8.15 -36.84 20.89
CA LYS A 173 7.34 -36.97 22.11
C LYS A 173 5.93 -36.51 21.85
N ASN A 174 4.95 -37.35 22.12
CA ASN A 174 3.55 -36.92 22.11
C ASN A 174 3.31 -35.94 23.26
N GLU A 175 2.45 -34.93 23.09
CA GLU A 175 2.09 -34.04 24.19
C GLU A 175 1.52 -34.78 25.41
N ALA A 176 0.91 -35.96 25.21
CA ALA A 176 0.34 -36.79 26.27
C ALA A 176 1.35 -37.75 26.95
N ASP A 177 2.59 -37.84 26.46
CA ASP A 177 3.61 -38.74 27.00
C ASP A 177 4.73 -37.97 27.73
N GLU A 178 5.35 -38.63 28.72
CA GLU A 178 6.45 -38.05 29.48
C GLU A 178 7.84 -38.34 28.86
N GLU A 179 7.97 -39.44 28.13
CA GLU A 179 9.24 -39.93 27.59
C GLU A 179 9.37 -39.67 26.08
N TRP A 180 10.61 -39.44 25.63
CA TRP A 180 10.95 -39.31 24.21
C TRP A 180 11.11 -40.70 23.57
N SER A 181 10.69 -40.84 22.32
CA SER A 181 10.77 -42.04 21.49
C SER A 181 11.56 -41.80 20.20
N ASP A 182 12.02 -42.88 19.56
CA ASP A 182 12.68 -42.79 18.25
C ASP A 182 11.70 -42.75 17.08
N THR A 183 10.39 -42.95 17.33
CA THR A 183 9.35 -43.04 16.30
C THR A 183 8.21 -42.07 16.57
N PRO A 184 7.73 -41.31 15.56
CA PRO A 184 6.63 -40.37 15.75
C PRO A 184 5.31 -41.11 15.99
N SER A 185 4.57 -40.72 17.03
CA SER A 185 3.17 -41.12 17.23
C SER A 185 2.23 -40.28 16.36
N TYR A 186 0.96 -40.68 16.24
CA TYR A 186 -0.08 -39.81 15.70
C TYR A 186 -0.51 -38.73 16.71
N GLY A 187 -1.00 -37.59 16.22
CA GLY A 187 -1.49 -36.48 17.02
C GLY A 187 -0.48 -35.35 17.21
N ARG A 188 -0.58 -34.62 18.32
CA ARG A 188 0.31 -33.49 18.63
C ARG A 188 1.66 -34.01 19.11
N VAL A 189 2.69 -33.79 18.31
CA VAL A 189 4.04 -34.33 18.51
C VAL A 189 5.07 -33.22 18.55
N MET A 190 5.93 -33.28 19.56
CA MET A 190 7.19 -32.55 19.65
C MET A 190 8.30 -33.34 18.96
N VAL A 191 9.11 -32.67 18.14
CA VAL A 191 10.28 -33.24 17.48
C VAL A 191 11.53 -32.48 17.89
N ARG A 192 12.54 -33.18 18.39
CA ARG A 192 13.80 -32.58 18.84
C ARG A 192 15.00 -33.22 18.17
N ALA A 193 15.94 -32.41 17.68
CA ALA A 193 17.25 -32.86 17.24
C ALA A 193 18.12 -33.34 18.41
N LYS A 194 18.79 -34.49 18.22
CA LYS A 194 19.77 -35.03 19.16
C LYS A 194 21.12 -34.36 18.91
N ASP A 195 21.61 -33.56 19.86
CA ASP A 195 22.99 -33.06 19.87
C ASP A 195 23.61 -33.27 21.25
N SER A 196 24.80 -33.89 21.30
CA SER A 196 25.52 -34.19 22.54
C SER A 196 26.20 -32.97 23.19
N ARG A 197 26.31 -31.86 22.45
CA ARG A 197 26.86 -30.58 22.89
C ARG A 197 25.80 -29.67 23.50
N ALA A 198 24.54 -29.83 23.11
CA ALA A 198 23.42 -29.06 23.63
C ALA A 198 22.85 -29.72 24.90
N THR A 199 22.66 -28.94 25.96
CA THR A 199 21.94 -29.43 27.17
C THR A 199 20.43 -29.48 26.97
N TRP A 200 19.92 -28.66 26.05
CA TRP A 200 18.54 -28.65 25.57
C TRP A 200 18.52 -28.15 24.13
N VAL A 201 17.68 -28.76 23.31
CA VAL A 201 17.33 -28.29 21.96
C VAL A 201 15.84 -28.03 21.95
N ASP A 202 15.42 -26.85 21.53
CA ASP A 202 14.01 -26.50 21.46
C ASP A 202 13.31 -27.36 20.40
N PRO A 203 12.21 -28.07 20.74
CA PRO A 203 11.53 -28.94 19.80
C PRO A 203 10.55 -28.20 18.90
N ALA A 204 10.45 -28.63 17.65
CA ALA A 204 9.35 -28.23 16.77
C ALA A 204 8.06 -28.96 17.16
N CYS A 205 6.92 -28.26 17.17
CA CYS A 205 5.61 -28.86 17.42
C CYS A 205 4.80 -29.00 16.13
N LEU A 206 4.24 -30.18 15.93
CA LEU A 206 3.57 -30.58 14.70
C LEU A 206 2.32 -31.40 15.03
N ILE A 207 1.35 -31.42 14.11
CA ILE A 207 0.24 -32.38 14.15
C ILE A 207 0.52 -33.49 13.13
N ASN A 208 0.97 -34.65 13.61
CA ASN A 208 1.24 -35.80 12.77
C ASN A 208 -0.03 -36.62 12.55
N ILE A 209 -0.59 -36.54 11.35
CA ILE A 209 -1.78 -37.34 10.97
C ILE A 209 -1.40 -38.58 10.15
N GLY A 210 -0.14 -38.76 9.80
CA GLY A 210 0.27 -39.77 8.81
C GLY A 210 -0.29 -39.45 7.43
N GLY A 211 -1.03 -40.39 6.85
CA GLY A 211 -1.79 -40.19 5.62
C GLY A 211 -3.28 -40.51 5.80
N GLY A 212 -4.04 -40.50 4.71
CA GLY A 212 -5.37 -41.12 4.67
C GLY A 212 -6.49 -40.35 5.40
N LEU A 213 -6.29 -39.09 5.81
CA LEU A 213 -7.40 -38.23 6.23
C LEU A 213 -8.16 -37.75 5.00
N THR A 214 -9.43 -38.12 4.87
CA THR A 214 -10.32 -37.67 3.80
C THR A 214 -11.44 -36.81 4.37
N LEU A 215 -11.71 -35.70 3.69
CA LEU A 215 -12.79 -34.77 4.02
C LEU A 215 -13.54 -34.45 2.73
N GLU A 216 -14.78 -34.91 2.65
CA GLU A 216 -15.62 -34.73 1.48
C GLU A 216 -16.93 -34.04 1.87
N VAL A 217 -17.25 -32.95 1.17
CA VAL A 217 -18.54 -32.27 1.33
C VAL A 217 -19.57 -33.02 0.49
N VAL A 218 -20.50 -33.72 1.17
CA VAL A 218 -21.56 -34.51 0.52
C VAL A 218 -22.69 -33.61 0.06
N ASP A 219 -23.14 -32.71 0.93
CA ASP A 219 -24.17 -31.70 0.62
C ASP A 219 -24.02 -30.49 1.56
N THR A 220 -24.48 -29.33 1.12
CA THR A 220 -24.44 -28.11 1.92
C THR A 220 -25.52 -27.12 1.51
N ASP A 221 -26.06 -26.37 2.46
CA ASP A 221 -26.93 -25.22 2.27
C ASP A 221 -26.51 -24.06 3.19
N ALA A 222 -27.29 -22.97 3.24
CA ALA A 222 -26.95 -21.78 4.03
C ALA A 222 -26.99 -22.00 5.56
N SER A 223 -27.57 -23.12 6.01
CA SER A 223 -27.91 -23.45 7.40
C SER A 223 -27.44 -24.84 7.85
N SER A 224 -27.04 -25.72 6.94
CA SER A 224 -26.56 -27.06 7.23
C SER A 224 -25.46 -27.51 6.27
N CYS A 225 -24.59 -28.41 6.73
CA CYS A 225 -23.65 -29.14 5.88
C CYS A 225 -23.61 -30.61 6.26
N THR A 226 -23.41 -31.47 5.26
CA THR A 226 -23.20 -32.91 5.42
C THR A 226 -21.78 -33.24 4.93
N LEU A 227 -20.97 -33.80 5.83
CA LEU A 227 -19.55 -34.07 5.61
C LEU A 227 -19.28 -35.55 5.78
N HIS A 228 -18.51 -36.15 4.88
CA HIS A 228 -17.90 -37.45 5.10
C HIS A 228 -16.45 -37.22 5.53
N VAL A 229 -16.10 -37.66 6.75
CA VAL A 229 -14.76 -37.46 7.33
C VAL A 229 -14.22 -38.79 7.79
N SER A 230 -13.14 -39.28 7.19
CA SER A 230 -12.55 -40.57 7.56
C SER A 230 -11.04 -40.47 7.70
N TRP A 231 -10.46 -41.29 8.56
CA TRP A 231 -9.02 -41.31 8.80
C TRP A 231 -8.57 -42.75 8.98
N GLU A 232 -7.61 -43.21 8.18
CA GLU A 232 -7.20 -44.62 8.14
C GLU A 232 -6.50 -45.11 9.42
N HIS A 233 -5.97 -44.18 10.23
CA HIS A 233 -5.16 -44.51 11.40
C HIS A 233 -5.92 -44.41 12.73
N GLY A 234 -7.24 -44.13 12.69
CA GLY A 234 -8.02 -43.96 13.91
C GLY A 234 -9.51 -43.75 13.68
N THR A 235 -10.21 -43.31 14.72
CA THR A 235 -11.61 -42.92 14.66
C THR A 235 -11.76 -41.40 14.67
N VAL A 236 -12.83 -40.91 14.05
CA VAL A 236 -13.17 -39.48 13.99
C VAL A 236 -14.50 -39.26 14.69
N SER A 237 -14.61 -38.21 15.49
CA SER A 237 -15.84 -37.81 16.18
C SER A 237 -15.95 -36.28 16.29
N THR A 238 -17.14 -35.75 16.48
CA THR A 238 -17.40 -34.31 16.71
C THR A 238 -18.61 -34.19 17.63
N GLU A 239 -18.64 -33.15 18.47
CA GLU A 239 -19.78 -32.84 19.35
C GLU A 239 -20.81 -31.95 18.65
N GLU A 240 -20.40 -31.27 17.58
CA GLU A 240 -21.17 -30.28 16.84
C GLU A 240 -22.06 -30.86 15.72
N GLY A 241 -22.08 -32.18 15.56
CA GLY A 241 -22.78 -32.85 14.47
C GLY A 241 -23.43 -34.17 14.88
N ALA A 242 -24.54 -34.50 14.22
CA ALA A 242 -25.16 -35.81 14.35
C ALA A 242 -24.54 -36.78 13.32
N GLN A 243 -23.92 -37.85 13.81
CA GLN A 243 -23.45 -38.93 12.94
C GLN A 243 -24.66 -39.66 12.34
N LYS A 244 -24.67 -39.78 11.01
CA LYS A 244 -25.66 -40.58 10.29
C LYS A 244 -25.20 -42.04 10.19
N ALA A 245 -24.42 -42.36 9.16
CA ALA A 245 -23.82 -43.67 8.91
C ALA A 245 -22.47 -43.47 8.21
N ASP A 246 -21.55 -44.45 8.31
CA ASP A 246 -20.26 -44.47 7.61
C ASP A 246 -19.46 -43.17 7.73
N ASN A 247 -19.29 -42.65 8.95
CA ASN A 247 -18.59 -41.37 9.22
C ASN A 247 -19.11 -40.14 8.46
N VAL A 248 -20.39 -40.16 8.09
CA VAL A 248 -21.11 -39.01 7.56
C VAL A 248 -21.74 -38.22 8.70
N TRP A 249 -21.38 -36.94 8.82
CA TRP A 249 -21.82 -36.02 9.85
C TRP A 249 -22.75 -34.97 9.26
N LEU A 250 -23.93 -34.79 9.86
CA LEU A 250 -24.81 -33.65 9.58
C LEU A 250 -24.59 -32.60 10.67
N VAL A 251 -24.16 -31.42 10.26
CA VAL A 251 -23.90 -30.27 11.13
C VAL A 251 -24.87 -29.15 10.78
N LEU A 252 -25.50 -28.56 11.79
CA LEU A 252 -26.36 -27.40 11.62
C LEU A 252 -25.63 -26.14 12.08
N LYS A 253 -25.77 -25.05 11.33
CA LYS A 253 -25.10 -23.77 11.63
C LYS A 253 -25.42 -23.22 13.01
N LYS A 254 -26.62 -23.47 13.51
CA LYS A 254 -27.08 -23.07 14.85
C LYS A 254 -26.35 -23.80 15.99
N ASP A 255 -25.76 -24.95 15.70
CA ASP A 255 -25.06 -25.79 16.68
C ASP A 255 -23.57 -25.41 16.75
N LEU A 256 -23.12 -24.46 15.91
CA LEU A 256 -21.72 -24.02 15.82
C LEU A 256 -21.47 -22.69 16.50
N THR A 257 -20.30 -22.58 17.12
CA THR A 257 -19.72 -21.29 17.52
C THR A 257 -18.76 -20.84 16.43
N ASP A 258 -18.97 -19.63 15.90
CA ASP A 258 -18.18 -19.03 14.81
C ASP A 258 -18.03 -19.89 13.53
N ASN A 259 -19.02 -20.72 13.22
CA ASN A 259 -19.01 -21.63 12.07
C ASN A 259 -17.79 -22.58 12.02
N ARG A 260 -17.24 -22.97 13.17
CA ARG A 260 -16.18 -23.98 13.27
C ARG A 260 -16.74 -25.31 13.76
N ILE A 261 -16.20 -26.40 13.21
CA ILE A 261 -16.51 -27.79 13.60
C ILE A 261 -15.22 -28.39 14.15
N HIS A 262 -15.28 -28.95 15.36
CA HIS A 262 -14.12 -29.56 15.99
C HIS A 262 -14.20 -31.08 15.82
N PHE A 263 -13.29 -31.62 15.02
CA PHE A 263 -13.16 -33.07 14.83
C PHE A 263 -12.08 -33.61 15.76
N THR A 264 -12.46 -34.47 16.68
CA THR A 264 -11.55 -35.22 17.55
C THR A 264 -11.17 -36.53 16.87
N LEU A 265 -9.89 -36.65 16.56
CA LEU A 265 -9.25 -37.84 15.98
C LEU A 265 -8.61 -38.65 17.11
N THR A 266 -8.97 -39.94 17.20
CA THR A 266 -8.43 -40.87 18.21
C THR A 266 -7.65 -41.99 17.50
N PRO A 267 -6.31 -42.05 17.64
CA PRO A 267 -5.50 -43.09 17.00
C PRO A 267 -5.89 -44.50 17.45
N HIS A 268 -5.79 -45.50 16.57
CA HIS A 268 -6.07 -46.90 16.93
C HIS A 268 -5.06 -47.48 17.92
N GLU A 269 -3.81 -47.02 17.88
CA GLU A 269 -2.71 -47.57 18.67
C GLU A 269 -2.73 -47.09 20.13
N GLU A 270 -3.06 -45.82 20.37
CA GLU A 270 -3.07 -45.21 21.70
C GLU A 270 -4.14 -44.12 21.80
N SER A 271 -5.20 -44.42 22.55
CA SER A 271 -6.33 -43.52 22.75
C SER A 271 -5.98 -42.22 23.49
N ARG A 272 -4.91 -42.22 24.32
CA ARG A 272 -4.45 -41.02 25.02
C ARG A 272 -3.88 -39.94 24.09
N HIS A 273 -3.52 -40.32 22.87
CA HIS A 273 -2.97 -39.41 21.85
C HIS A 273 -4.06 -38.70 21.04
N ALA A 274 -5.32 -38.73 21.50
CA ALA A 274 -6.42 -38.05 20.84
C ALA A 274 -6.16 -36.54 20.72
N PHE A 275 -6.53 -35.97 19.58
CA PHE A 275 -6.30 -34.58 19.25
C PHE A 275 -7.45 -34.02 18.40
N THR A 276 -7.64 -32.71 18.49
CA THR A 276 -8.73 -32.02 17.80
C THR A 276 -8.19 -31.21 16.62
N LEU A 277 -8.89 -31.30 15.49
CA LEU A 277 -8.70 -30.48 14.30
C LEU A 277 -9.91 -29.57 14.11
N THR A 278 -9.65 -28.35 13.67
CA THR A 278 -10.65 -27.31 13.47
C THR A 278 -10.97 -27.22 11.99
N LEU A 279 -12.20 -27.59 11.63
CA LEU A 279 -12.74 -27.43 10.29
C LEU A 279 -13.61 -26.18 10.23
N LYS A 280 -13.35 -25.30 9.28
CA LYS A 280 -14.29 -24.25 8.93
C LYS A 280 -15.52 -24.82 8.21
N ALA A 281 -16.70 -24.66 8.79
CA ALA A 281 -17.93 -25.29 8.30
C ALA A 281 -18.30 -24.80 6.89
N PRO A 282 -18.51 -25.71 5.92
CA PRO A 282 -18.68 -25.32 4.53
C PRO A 282 -20.12 -24.95 4.15
N PHE A 283 -20.76 -24.00 4.83
CA PHE A 283 -22.14 -23.56 4.51
C PHE A 283 -22.24 -22.73 3.23
N LYS A 284 -23.26 -22.97 2.40
CA LYS A 284 -23.46 -22.19 1.16
C LYS A 284 -23.54 -20.68 1.44
N GLY A 285 -22.62 -19.90 0.86
CA GLY A 285 -22.63 -18.44 0.97
C GLY A 285 -21.50 -17.76 0.19
N PHE A 286 -21.65 -16.47 -0.10
CA PHE A 286 -20.58 -15.58 -0.52
C PHE A 286 -20.59 -14.33 0.36
N ARG A 287 -19.45 -14.01 0.97
CA ARG A 287 -19.24 -12.75 1.67
C ARG A 287 -17.80 -12.27 1.46
N LEU A 288 -17.64 -10.96 1.49
CA LEU A 288 -16.33 -10.34 1.63
C LEU A 288 -16.19 -9.84 3.06
N LEU A 289 -15.00 -9.99 3.61
CA LEU A 289 -14.64 -9.58 4.96
C LEU A 289 -13.51 -8.55 4.89
N ASP A 290 -13.55 -7.55 5.77
CA ASP A 290 -12.43 -6.64 6.00
C ASP A 290 -11.34 -7.28 6.88
N GLU A 291 -10.29 -6.50 7.18
CA GLU A 291 -9.14 -6.93 7.99
C GLU A 291 -9.56 -7.41 9.39
N GLU A 292 -10.62 -6.82 9.95
CA GLU A 292 -11.15 -7.18 11.27
C GLU A 292 -12.25 -8.26 11.21
N GLY A 293 -12.46 -8.88 10.05
CA GLY A 293 -13.41 -9.99 9.88
C GLY A 293 -14.88 -9.57 9.80
N ARG A 294 -15.17 -8.28 9.59
CA ARG A 294 -16.53 -7.74 9.43
C ARG A 294 -16.97 -7.82 7.97
N THR A 295 -18.26 -8.07 7.74
CA THR A 295 -18.81 -8.15 6.38
C THR A 295 -18.72 -6.81 5.65
N VAL A 296 -18.24 -6.84 4.41
CA VAL A 296 -18.18 -5.70 3.51
C VAL A 296 -19.55 -5.43 2.88
N ASP A 297 -20.00 -4.18 2.97
CA ASP A 297 -21.27 -3.73 2.39
C ASP A 297 -21.25 -3.62 0.85
N ASN A 298 -22.43 -3.70 0.23
CA ASN A 298 -22.60 -3.30 -1.18
C ASN A 298 -22.25 -1.81 -1.38
N GLY A 299 -21.44 -1.54 -2.40
CA GLY A 299 -20.90 -0.22 -2.73
C GLY A 299 -19.74 0.22 -1.84
N ALA A 300 -19.13 -0.69 -1.06
CA ALA A 300 -17.97 -0.38 -0.24
C ALA A 300 -16.76 0.07 -1.08
N LEU A 301 -15.98 0.96 -0.49
CA LEU A 301 -14.72 1.43 -1.05
C LEU A 301 -13.58 0.66 -0.41
N ILE A 302 -12.68 0.13 -1.22
CA ILE A 302 -11.52 -0.64 -0.78
C ILE A 302 -10.25 0.10 -1.25
N PRO A 303 -9.33 0.46 -0.35
CA PRO A 303 -8.02 0.97 -0.76
C PRO A 303 -7.27 -0.10 -1.55
N CYS A 304 -6.69 0.25 -2.70
CA CYS A 304 -5.91 -0.67 -3.53
C CYS A 304 -4.73 -1.26 -2.72
N VAL A 305 -4.13 -0.45 -1.86
CA VAL A 305 -3.05 -0.86 -0.94
C VAL A 305 -3.49 -1.90 0.10
N ASP A 306 -4.79 -2.06 0.35
CA ASP A 306 -5.32 -2.95 1.39
C ASP A 306 -6.05 -4.15 0.81
N VAL A 307 -6.15 -4.27 -0.51
CA VAL A 307 -6.97 -5.30 -1.16
C VAL A 307 -6.63 -6.73 -0.73
N ASP A 308 -5.36 -7.00 -0.41
CA ASP A 308 -4.85 -8.26 0.13
C ASP A 308 -5.26 -8.54 1.58
N LYS A 309 -5.58 -7.49 2.36
CA LYS A 309 -6.10 -7.62 3.73
C LYS A 309 -7.58 -8.01 3.76
N TYR A 310 -8.31 -7.76 2.67
CA TYR A 310 -9.69 -8.20 2.52
C TYR A 310 -9.76 -9.66 2.11
N ARG A 311 -10.68 -10.39 2.72
CA ARG A 311 -10.86 -11.82 2.48
C ARG A 311 -12.19 -12.09 1.79
N TYR A 312 -12.18 -13.03 0.85
CA TYR A 312 -13.41 -13.62 0.35
C TYR A 312 -13.69 -14.93 1.06
N GLU A 313 -14.97 -15.22 1.25
CA GLU A 313 -15.45 -16.52 1.66
C GLU A 313 -16.57 -16.95 0.75
N MET A 314 -16.34 -18.06 0.07
CA MET A 314 -17.26 -18.74 -0.83
C MET A 314 -17.37 -20.16 -0.34
N VAL A 315 -18.55 -20.65 0.02
CA VAL A 315 -18.70 -22.10 0.19
C VAL A 315 -19.93 -22.62 -0.54
N GLY A 316 -19.85 -23.84 -1.06
CA GLY A 316 -20.77 -24.38 -2.06
C GLY A 316 -20.95 -23.43 -3.26
N GLN A 317 -22.16 -23.23 -3.79
CA GLN A 317 -22.42 -22.24 -4.85
C GLN A 317 -23.24 -21.05 -4.34
N SER A 318 -22.64 -19.87 -4.38
CA SER A 318 -23.32 -18.59 -4.09
C SER A 318 -22.86 -17.45 -4.97
N LEU A 319 -21.66 -17.51 -5.57
CA LEU A 319 -21.18 -16.56 -6.56
C LEU A 319 -21.09 -17.23 -7.94
N ARG A 320 -21.80 -16.70 -8.94
CA ARG A 320 -21.82 -17.20 -10.32
C ARG A 320 -20.66 -16.62 -11.13
N SER A 321 -20.50 -15.31 -11.06
CA SER A 321 -19.45 -14.59 -11.77
C SER A 321 -19.18 -13.24 -11.13
N TYR A 322 -18.03 -12.66 -11.45
CA TYR A 322 -17.78 -11.25 -11.20
C TYR A 322 -17.18 -10.58 -12.45
N THR A 323 -17.30 -9.25 -12.51
CA THR A 323 -16.74 -8.45 -13.57
C THR A 323 -15.82 -7.40 -12.98
N ILE A 324 -14.58 -7.34 -13.48
CA ILE A 324 -13.56 -6.38 -13.09
C ILE A 324 -12.93 -5.78 -14.35
N ALA A 325 -12.93 -4.45 -14.46
CA ALA A 325 -12.39 -3.73 -15.63
C ALA A 325 -12.87 -4.29 -16.99
N GLY A 326 -14.14 -4.69 -17.09
CA GLY A 326 -14.74 -5.29 -18.29
C GLY A 326 -14.43 -6.77 -18.51
N ARG A 327 -13.51 -7.37 -17.75
CA ARG A 327 -13.24 -8.82 -17.76
C ARG A 327 -14.26 -9.53 -16.90
N ARG A 328 -14.97 -10.52 -17.47
CA ARG A 328 -15.93 -11.34 -16.74
C ARG A 328 -15.32 -12.69 -16.41
N ARG A 329 -15.28 -13.02 -15.13
CA ARG A 329 -14.76 -14.29 -14.60
C ARG A 329 -15.86 -15.10 -13.96
N GLU A 330 -15.88 -16.39 -14.25
CA GLU A 330 -16.85 -17.35 -13.74
C GLU A 330 -16.18 -18.34 -12.80
N LEU A 331 -16.85 -18.65 -11.69
CA LEU A 331 -16.33 -19.59 -10.69
C LEU A 331 -17.19 -20.86 -10.73
N ARG A 332 -16.55 -22.02 -10.88
CA ARG A 332 -17.26 -23.31 -11.03
C ARG A 332 -16.58 -24.41 -10.23
N TRP A 333 -17.38 -25.24 -9.57
CA TRP A 333 -16.91 -26.45 -8.90
C TRP A 333 -16.70 -27.57 -9.92
N THR A 334 -15.53 -28.19 -9.88
CA THR A 334 -15.17 -29.34 -10.70
C THR A 334 -14.39 -30.32 -9.83
N ASN A 335 -14.82 -31.58 -9.73
CA ASN A 335 -14.15 -32.62 -8.93
C ASN A 335 -13.87 -32.23 -7.46
N GLY A 336 -14.80 -31.52 -6.81
CA GLY A 336 -14.64 -31.09 -5.42
C GLY A 336 -13.69 -29.90 -5.20
N GLN A 337 -13.20 -29.26 -6.27
CA GLN A 337 -12.37 -28.05 -6.20
C GLN A 337 -13.02 -26.88 -6.96
N LEU A 338 -12.80 -25.65 -6.49
CA LEU A 338 -13.28 -24.43 -7.14
C LEU A 338 -12.28 -23.97 -8.20
N HIS A 339 -12.78 -23.67 -9.40
CA HIS A 339 -11.97 -23.23 -10.53
C HIS A 339 -12.46 -21.90 -11.09
N MET A 340 -11.52 -21.07 -11.54
CA MET A 340 -11.79 -19.80 -12.19
C MET A 340 -11.66 -19.92 -13.72
N PHE A 341 -12.67 -19.41 -14.43
CA PHE A 341 -12.74 -19.39 -15.88
C PHE A 341 -12.90 -17.96 -16.40
N GLU A 342 -12.30 -17.67 -17.54
CA GLU A 342 -12.49 -16.43 -18.30
C GLU A 342 -12.64 -16.80 -19.77
N ASN A 343 -13.62 -16.21 -20.48
CA ASN A 343 -13.92 -16.56 -21.88
C ASN A 343 -14.09 -18.08 -22.16
N LYS A 344 -14.56 -18.85 -21.16
CA LYS A 344 -14.70 -20.32 -21.15
C LYS A 344 -13.39 -21.11 -21.04
N GLU A 345 -12.24 -20.45 -20.94
CA GLU A 345 -10.96 -21.09 -20.68
C GLU A 345 -10.69 -21.19 -19.17
N LEU A 346 -10.09 -22.31 -18.74
CA LEU A 346 -9.69 -22.51 -17.36
C LEU A 346 -8.44 -21.66 -17.08
N ILE A 347 -8.51 -20.75 -16.10
CA ILE A 347 -7.34 -19.98 -15.67
C ILE A 347 -6.55 -20.77 -14.63
N ARG A 348 -7.17 -21.04 -13.47
CA ARG A 348 -6.53 -21.71 -12.32
C ARG A 348 -7.55 -22.26 -11.33
N PRO A 349 -7.18 -23.27 -10.52
CA PRO A 349 -7.91 -23.56 -9.29
C PRO A 349 -7.80 -22.38 -8.31
N ILE A 350 -8.85 -22.16 -7.51
CA ILE A 350 -8.86 -21.17 -6.43
C ILE A 350 -9.32 -21.82 -5.13
N ALA A 351 -8.87 -21.28 -4.00
CA ALA A 351 -9.43 -21.66 -2.72
C ALA A 351 -10.87 -21.13 -2.61
N TYR A 352 -11.64 -21.70 -1.70
CA TYR A 352 -13.01 -21.24 -1.44
C TYR A 352 -13.00 -20.11 -0.38
N THR A 353 -11.90 -19.96 0.36
CA THR A 353 -11.57 -18.76 1.15
C THR A 353 -10.16 -18.30 0.83
N GLY A 354 -9.95 -17.00 0.70
CA GLY A 354 -8.62 -16.43 0.42
C GLY A 354 -8.66 -14.91 0.44
N CYS A 355 -7.57 -14.26 0.05
CA CYS A 355 -7.52 -12.80 -0.08
C CYS A 355 -8.07 -12.32 -1.43
N LEU A 356 -8.54 -11.08 -1.53
CA LEU A 356 -9.13 -10.58 -2.78
C LEU A 356 -8.14 -10.57 -3.96
N THR A 357 -6.84 -10.51 -3.73
CA THR A 357 -5.83 -10.63 -4.81
C THR A 357 -5.90 -11.99 -5.49
N GLU A 358 -6.27 -13.07 -4.82
CA GLU A 358 -6.48 -14.35 -5.49
C GLU A 358 -7.66 -14.33 -6.48
N LEU A 359 -8.67 -13.47 -6.26
CA LEU A 359 -9.73 -13.22 -7.24
C LEU A 359 -9.24 -12.26 -8.32
N PHE A 360 -8.58 -11.17 -7.94
CA PHE A 360 -8.27 -10.05 -8.83
C PHE A 360 -6.85 -10.07 -9.42
N ASP A 361 -6.19 -11.23 -9.36
CA ASP A 361 -4.80 -11.49 -9.75
C ASP A 361 -3.74 -10.95 -8.77
N SER A 362 -3.39 -9.67 -8.84
CA SER A 362 -2.35 -9.06 -8.00
C SER A 362 -2.61 -7.57 -7.77
N ARG A 363 -1.96 -6.99 -6.76
CA ARG A 363 -2.02 -5.55 -6.51
C ARG A 363 -1.45 -4.75 -7.68
N ASP A 364 -0.36 -5.21 -8.28
CA ASP A 364 0.28 -4.53 -9.41
C ASP A 364 -0.64 -4.44 -10.63
N ILE A 365 -1.38 -5.52 -10.92
CA ILE A 365 -2.40 -5.54 -11.97
C ILE A 365 -3.53 -4.56 -11.64
N LEU A 366 -3.94 -4.45 -10.37
CA LEU A 366 -4.96 -3.49 -9.97
C LEU A 366 -4.45 -2.04 -10.07
N GLN A 367 -3.19 -1.77 -9.78
CA GLN A 367 -2.59 -0.45 -9.97
C GLN A 367 -2.50 -0.09 -11.47
N GLU A 368 -2.13 -1.05 -12.32
CA GLU A 368 -2.15 -0.88 -13.77
C GLU A 368 -3.57 -0.62 -14.29
N LEU A 369 -4.57 -1.36 -13.79
CA LEU A 369 -5.96 -1.13 -14.15
C LEU A 369 -6.47 0.22 -13.65
N LEU A 370 -6.02 0.70 -12.48
CA LEU A 370 -6.37 2.02 -11.96
C LEU A 370 -5.79 3.12 -12.86
N SER A 371 -4.53 3.03 -13.27
CA SER A 371 -3.92 3.99 -14.19
C SER A 371 -4.60 4.03 -15.56
N GLN A 372 -5.18 2.89 -16.00
CA GLN A 372 -6.02 2.79 -17.18
C GLN A 372 -7.43 3.42 -17.05
N THR A 373 -7.84 3.83 -15.84
CA THR A 373 -9.14 4.52 -15.63
C THR A 373 -8.99 6.02 -15.48
N SER A 374 -7.88 6.47 -14.87
CA SER A 374 -7.50 7.87 -14.80
C SER A 374 -6.01 7.99 -14.54
N GLN A 375 -5.35 8.98 -15.15
CA GLN A 375 -3.96 9.33 -14.82
C GLN A 375 -3.84 9.99 -13.44
N ASN A 376 -4.97 10.43 -12.88
CA ASN A 376 -5.01 11.02 -11.56
C ASN A 376 -5.51 9.99 -10.54
N LYS A 377 -4.64 9.61 -9.62
CA LYS A 377 -4.92 8.63 -8.54
C LYS A 377 -6.16 8.97 -7.70
N GLN A 378 -6.60 10.24 -7.67
CA GLN A 378 -7.80 10.64 -6.94
C GLN A 378 -9.11 10.27 -7.63
N PHE A 379 -9.09 10.14 -8.97
CA PHE A 379 -10.26 9.81 -9.77
C PHE A 379 -10.24 8.37 -10.29
N ALA A 380 -9.06 7.73 -10.29
CA ALA A 380 -8.91 6.33 -10.66
C ALA A 380 -9.79 5.44 -9.76
N GLU A 381 -10.65 4.63 -10.39
CA GLU A 381 -11.50 3.70 -9.68
C GLU A 381 -11.76 2.43 -10.50
N ILE A 382 -11.66 1.27 -9.86
CA ILE A 382 -12.05 -0.01 -10.43
C ILE A 382 -13.33 -0.47 -9.77
N ARG A 383 -14.42 -0.53 -10.55
CA ARG A 383 -15.66 -1.15 -10.09
C ARG A 383 -15.60 -2.65 -10.31
N VAL A 384 -15.79 -3.41 -9.23
CA VAL A 384 -15.96 -4.87 -9.29
C VAL A 384 -17.41 -5.20 -9.01
N THR A 385 -18.07 -5.89 -9.93
CA THR A 385 -19.48 -6.29 -9.77
C THR A 385 -19.58 -7.80 -9.64
N PHE A 386 -20.16 -8.26 -8.53
CA PHE A 386 -20.44 -9.66 -8.25
C PHE A 386 -21.88 -10.01 -8.64
N THR A 387 -22.07 -11.20 -9.20
CA THR A 387 -23.40 -11.76 -9.52
C THR A 387 -23.52 -13.11 -8.82
N THR A 388 -24.49 -13.23 -7.91
CA THR A 388 -24.72 -14.47 -7.16
C THR A 388 -25.43 -15.52 -8.03
N SER A 389 -25.50 -16.76 -7.53
CA SER A 389 -26.28 -17.82 -8.20
C SER A 389 -27.78 -17.54 -8.23
N SER A 390 -28.27 -16.60 -7.41
CA SER A 390 -29.66 -16.12 -7.38
C SER A 390 -29.92 -14.90 -8.29
N ASP A 391 -28.93 -14.54 -9.14
CA ASP A 391 -28.91 -13.35 -9.99
C ASP A 391 -28.96 -12.00 -9.22
N GLU A 392 -28.78 -12.00 -7.90
CA GLU A 392 -28.52 -10.79 -7.12
C GLU A 392 -27.16 -10.20 -7.51
N ARG A 393 -27.12 -8.87 -7.67
CA ARG A 393 -25.91 -8.14 -8.03
C ARG A 393 -25.54 -7.15 -6.95
N TRP A 394 -24.25 -7.12 -6.64
CA TRP A 394 -23.66 -6.15 -5.73
C TRP A 394 -22.25 -5.81 -6.20
N SER A 395 -21.72 -4.67 -5.78
CA SER A 395 -20.41 -4.20 -6.25
C SER A 395 -19.55 -3.63 -5.14
N ILE A 396 -18.25 -3.62 -5.35
CA ILE A 396 -17.27 -2.83 -4.58
C ILE A 396 -16.54 -1.89 -5.52
N ILE A 397 -15.85 -0.90 -4.96
CA ILE A 397 -15.02 0.03 -5.72
C ILE A 397 -13.63 0.04 -5.11
N ILE A 398 -12.62 -0.31 -5.90
CA ILE A 398 -11.21 -0.24 -5.51
C ILE A 398 -10.66 1.12 -5.94
N LYS A 399 -9.96 1.83 -5.05
CA LYS A 399 -9.34 3.15 -5.31
C LYS A 399 -8.00 3.28 -4.61
N ASP A 400 -7.14 4.17 -5.09
CA ASP A 400 -5.91 4.53 -4.36
C ASP A 400 -6.23 5.34 -3.10
N MET A 401 -7.07 6.38 -3.22
CA MET A 401 -7.44 7.29 -2.13
C MET A 401 -8.95 7.32 -1.84
N PRO A 402 -9.54 6.27 -1.22
CA PRO A 402 -10.99 6.21 -1.00
C PRO A 402 -11.49 7.04 0.19
N TYR A 403 -10.61 7.43 1.12
CA TYR A 403 -11.02 8.11 2.35
C TYR A 403 -10.81 9.62 2.28
N ARG A 404 -11.60 10.34 3.08
CA ARG A 404 -11.64 11.80 3.18
C ARG A 404 -11.58 12.21 4.65
N MET A 405 -11.09 13.40 4.91
CA MET A 405 -11.07 13.99 6.25
C MET A 405 -11.97 15.21 6.32
N ARG A 406 -12.64 15.37 7.45
CA ARG A 406 -13.35 16.60 7.80
C ARG A 406 -13.01 16.98 9.22
N GLN A 407 -12.79 18.27 9.42
CA GLN A 407 -12.66 18.84 10.75
C GLN A 407 -14.03 19.09 11.36
N GLU A 408 -14.23 18.65 12.60
CA GLU A 408 -15.35 19.00 13.45
C GLU A 408 -14.78 19.60 14.74
N GLU A 409 -15.00 20.89 14.97
CA GLU A 409 -14.38 21.64 16.07
C GLU A 409 -12.85 21.47 16.10
N ASN A 410 -12.30 20.83 17.13
CA ASN A 410 -10.87 20.54 17.26
C ASN A 410 -10.53 19.07 16.94
N ARG A 411 -11.42 18.35 16.26
CA ARG A 411 -11.26 16.93 15.93
C ARG A 411 -11.25 16.70 14.42
N LEU A 412 -10.53 15.67 14.00
CA LEU A 412 -10.58 15.17 12.62
C LEU A 412 -11.36 13.86 12.57
N ILE A 413 -12.27 13.78 11.62
CA ILE A 413 -13.06 12.58 11.35
C ILE A 413 -12.72 12.10 9.94
N VAL A 414 -12.34 10.83 9.84
CA VAL A 414 -12.13 10.16 8.56
C VAL A 414 -13.43 9.50 8.11
N PHE A 415 -13.78 9.68 6.84
CA PHE A 415 -15.00 9.16 6.24
C PHE A 415 -14.75 8.67 4.82
N THR A 416 -15.63 7.80 4.33
CA THR A 416 -15.62 7.28 2.95
C THR A 416 -16.13 8.33 1.95
N ASP A 417 -15.81 8.25 0.65
CA ASP A 417 -16.36 9.19 -0.36
C ASP A 417 -17.89 9.38 -0.31
N ASN A 418 -18.63 8.36 0.15
CA ASN A 418 -20.08 8.38 0.29
C ASN A 418 -20.56 9.02 1.62
N LYS A 419 -19.69 9.74 2.33
CA LYS A 419 -19.98 10.43 3.61
C LYS A 419 -20.31 9.50 4.78
N LYS A 420 -20.04 8.18 4.69
CA LYS A 420 -20.16 7.27 5.84
C LYS A 420 -18.91 7.40 6.73
N PRO A 421 -19.05 7.67 8.04
CA PRO A 421 -17.93 7.67 8.98
C PRO A 421 -17.20 6.33 8.97
N LEU A 422 -15.87 6.37 9.03
CA LEU A 422 -15.01 5.19 9.08
C LEU A 422 -14.28 5.17 10.42
N ARG A 423 -14.15 3.98 11.03
CA ARG A 423 -13.20 3.79 12.14
C ARG A 423 -11.81 3.64 11.55
N PHE A 424 -11.14 4.77 11.38
CA PHE A 424 -9.75 4.82 10.93
C PHE A 424 -8.89 5.08 12.17
N ASN A 425 -7.96 4.17 12.48
CA ASN A 425 -7.15 4.24 13.70
C ASN A 425 -5.66 4.50 13.41
N GLU A 426 -5.25 4.54 12.15
CA GLU A 426 -3.85 4.74 11.80
C GLU A 426 -3.43 6.19 12.04
N PRO A 427 -2.16 6.45 12.39
CA PRO A 427 -1.76 7.81 12.67
C PRO A 427 -1.80 8.68 11.40
N LEU A 428 -2.14 9.95 11.59
CA LEU A 428 -2.14 11.00 10.56
C LEU A 428 -0.89 11.88 10.74
N LYS A 429 -0.56 12.66 9.71
CA LYS A 429 0.48 13.70 9.76
C LYS A 429 -0.14 15.08 9.57
N LEU A 430 0.36 16.06 10.29
CA LEU A 430 0.08 17.48 10.12
C LEU A 430 1.33 18.18 9.58
N LEU A 431 1.17 18.90 8.49
CA LEU A 431 2.23 19.59 7.77
C LEU A 431 1.96 21.09 7.79
N ARG A 432 2.98 21.86 8.17
CA ARG A 432 2.91 23.31 8.24
C ARG A 432 3.03 23.92 6.84
N LEU A 433 1.99 24.63 6.38
CA LEU A 433 1.86 25.10 4.99
C LEU A 433 2.87 26.20 4.60
N ASP A 434 3.17 27.12 5.51
CA ASP A 434 4.06 28.26 5.30
C ASP A 434 5.55 27.90 5.40
N ASN A 435 5.89 26.76 6.01
CA ASN A 435 7.26 26.29 6.18
C ASN A 435 7.38 24.79 5.82
N PRO A 436 7.67 24.47 4.54
CA PRO A 436 7.82 23.09 4.07
C PRO A 436 8.99 22.37 4.74
N GLY A 437 10.00 23.07 5.26
CA GLY A 437 11.11 22.45 6.00
C GLY A 437 10.75 22.02 7.43
N CYS A 438 9.56 22.38 7.93
CA CYS A 438 9.13 22.03 9.28
C CYS A 438 8.80 20.52 9.38
N PRO A 439 9.35 19.78 10.36
CA PRO A 439 9.04 18.36 10.56
C PRO A 439 7.54 18.10 10.69
N ALA A 440 7.06 17.00 10.10
CA ALA A 440 5.66 16.61 10.21
C ALA A 440 5.29 16.25 11.65
N LEU A 441 4.16 16.76 12.14
CA LEU A 441 3.65 16.39 13.46
C LEU A 441 2.71 15.18 13.33
N ARG A 442 2.96 14.12 14.09
CA ARG A 442 2.13 12.90 14.07
C ARG A 442 0.92 13.04 14.99
N LEU A 443 -0.23 12.60 14.49
CA LEU A 443 -1.52 12.64 15.19
C LEU A 443 -2.04 11.21 15.36
N TYR A 444 -2.17 10.76 16.60
CA TYR A 444 -2.64 9.41 16.92
C TYR A 444 -4.14 9.42 17.22
N HIS A 445 -4.81 8.31 16.93
CA HIS A 445 -6.24 8.14 17.22
C HIS A 445 -6.46 7.84 18.70
N ASP A 446 -7.25 8.67 19.40
CA ASP A 446 -7.71 8.39 20.76
C ASP A 446 -9.06 7.63 20.75
N ALA A 447 -9.19 6.57 21.54
CA ALA A 447 -10.40 5.74 21.54
C ALA A 447 -11.66 6.46 22.04
N ALA A 448 -11.52 7.50 22.88
CA ALA A 448 -12.64 8.27 23.44
C ALA A 448 -12.92 9.56 22.64
N GLN A 449 -11.90 10.15 22.03
CA GLN A 449 -11.97 11.49 21.43
C GLN A 449 -11.66 11.53 19.93
N GLY A 450 -11.19 10.44 19.33
CA GLY A 450 -10.74 10.38 17.94
C GLY A 450 -9.42 11.14 17.75
N TYR A 451 -9.22 11.72 16.57
CA TYR A 451 -8.05 12.55 16.27
C TYR A 451 -8.26 13.97 16.79
N VAL A 452 -7.57 14.36 17.86
CA VAL A 452 -7.67 15.72 18.43
C VAL A 452 -6.52 16.57 17.93
N LEU A 453 -6.83 17.71 17.28
CA LEU A 453 -5.84 18.67 16.82
C LEU A 453 -5.07 19.26 18.02
N PRO A 454 -3.73 19.23 18.01
CA PRO A 454 -2.92 19.60 19.14
C PRO A 454 -2.67 21.11 19.15
N GLU A 455 -2.64 21.74 20.32
CA GLU A 455 -2.69 23.20 20.49
C GLU A 455 -1.48 23.93 19.84
N GLU A 456 -0.37 23.23 19.66
CA GLU A 456 0.86 23.69 19.02
C GLU A 456 0.61 24.24 17.61
N ILE A 457 -0.34 23.66 16.86
CA ILE A 457 -0.64 24.11 15.48
C ILE A 457 -1.36 25.45 15.44
N ARG A 458 -1.85 25.99 16.58
CA ARG A 458 -2.57 27.28 16.60
C ARG A 458 -1.69 28.39 16.07
N SER A 459 -0.40 28.33 16.41
CA SER A 459 0.62 29.28 15.95
C SER A 459 0.97 29.12 14.47
N TRP A 460 0.70 27.96 13.87
CA TRP A 460 1.00 27.67 12.47
C TRP A 460 -0.11 28.17 11.53
N GLY A 461 -1.32 28.38 12.05
CA GLY A 461 -2.48 28.71 11.23
C GLY A 461 -3.01 27.48 10.49
N PRO A 462 -3.45 27.61 9.21
CA PRO A 462 -3.88 26.47 8.42
C PRO A 462 -2.74 25.47 8.18
N VAL A 463 -3.02 24.19 8.40
CA VAL A 463 -2.08 23.08 8.21
C VAL A 463 -2.68 22.03 7.28
N LEU A 464 -1.83 21.28 6.59
CA LEU A 464 -2.26 20.15 5.75
C LEU A 464 -2.23 18.87 6.58
N ALA A 465 -3.41 18.26 6.78
CA ALA A 465 -3.53 16.93 7.35
C ALA A 465 -3.48 15.88 6.24
N THR A 466 -2.72 14.80 6.42
CA THR A 466 -2.60 13.67 5.48
C THR A 466 -2.40 12.33 6.22
N GLY A 467 -2.63 11.20 5.55
CA GLY A 467 -2.25 9.89 6.07
C GLY A 467 -0.73 9.68 6.09
N ILE A 468 -0.24 8.76 6.93
CA ILE A 468 1.19 8.38 6.95
C ILE A 468 1.55 7.42 5.80
N SER A 469 0.66 6.47 5.54
CA SER A 469 0.75 5.46 4.49
C SER A 469 0.15 6.03 3.21
N GLY A 470 1.02 6.41 2.27
CA GLY A 470 0.66 7.01 0.98
C GLY A 470 -0.58 6.35 0.37
N GLY A 471 -1.58 7.17 0.06
CA GLY A 471 -2.78 6.72 -0.66
C GLY A 471 -4.07 6.73 0.16
N ARG A 472 -4.16 6.16 1.36
CA ARG A 472 -5.49 5.81 1.91
C ARG A 472 -6.43 6.99 2.15
N VAL A 473 -5.89 8.08 2.70
CA VAL A 473 -6.65 9.25 3.11
C VAL A 473 -6.20 10.46 2.31
N ARG A 474 -7.15 11.08 1.59
CA ARG A 474 -6.87 12.29 0.82
C ARG A 474 -6.51 13.45 1.76
N PRO A 475 -5.42 14.19 1.48
CA PRO A 475 -5.04 15.31 2.31
C PRO A 475 -6.12 16.40 2.38
N THR A 476 -6.18 17.10 3.51
CA THR A 476 -7.18 18.14 3.77
C THR A 476 -6.56 19.25 4.62
N ILE A 477 -6.89 20.50 4.31
CA ILE A 477 -6.44 21.66 5.10
C ILE A 477 -7.35 21.81 6.33
N VAL A 478 -6.73 21.98 7.49
CA VAL A 478 -7.39 22.07 8.80
C VAL A 478 -6.78 23.21 9.62
N SER A 479 -7.51 23.76 10.59
CA SER A 479 -7.04 24.89 11.41
C SER A 479 -7.71 24.92 12.77
N LEU A 480 -6.96 25.16 13.85
CA LEU A 480 -7.55 25.36 15.17
C LEU A 480 -8.44 26.62 15.21
N GLY A 481 -9.62 26.51 15.84
CA GLY A 481 -10.50 27.65 16.15
C GLY A 481 -11.47 28.12 15.06
N SER A 482 -11.45 27.55 13.85
CA SER A 482 -12.44 27.87 12.81
C SER A 482 -12.95 26.63 12.10
N ALA A 483 -13.97 25.97 12.65
CA ALA A 483 -14.83 25.08 11.87
C ALA A 483 -15.64 25.96 10.90
N LEU A 484 -15.04 26.38 9.78
CA LEU A 484 -15.80 26.99 8.69
C LEU A 484 -16.71 25.92 8.11
N SER A 485 -17.99 26.25 7.90
CA SER A 485 -18.89 25.41 7.10
C SER A 485 -18.26 25.15 5.72
N GLY A 486 -18.67 24.07 5.04
CA GLY A 486 -18.09 23.70 3.73
C GLY A 486 -18.07 24.85 2.71
N GLU A 487 -19.12 25.66 2.65
CA GLU A 487 -19.17 26.87 1.80
C GLU A 487 -18.19 27.97 2.26
N GLY A 488 -18.07 28.19 3.58
CA GLY A 488 -17.14 29.17 4.14
C GLY A 488 -15.67 28.79 3.89
N TRP A 489 -15.37 27.50 3.84
CA TRP A 489 -14.03 27.04 3.47
C TRP A 489 -13.73 27.22 1.97
N THR A 490 -14.68 26.90 1.08
CA THR A 490 -14.51 27.13 -0.37
C THR A 490 -14.18 28.59 -0.67
N ILE A 491 -14.94 29.52 -0.10
CA ILE A 491 -14.71 30.97 -0.27
C ILE A 491 -13.32 31.39 0.25
N ARG A 492 -12.89 30.85 1.40
CA ARG A 492 -11.58 31.16 1.97
C ARG A 492 -10.44 30.58 1.13
N LYS A 493 -10.59 29.35 0.63
CA LYS A 493 -9.62 28.71 -0.27
C LYS A 493 -9.48 29.52 -1.56
N GLU A 494 -10.58 29.94 -2.18
CA GLU A 494 -10.56 30.79 -3.37
C GLU A 494 -9.85 32.11 -3.11
N ARG A 495 -10.11 32.76 -1.96
CA ARG A 495 -9.39 33.98 -1.57
C ARG A 495 -7.89 33.75 -1.42
N MET A 496 -7.49 32.71 -0.68
CA MET A 496 -6.07 32.37 -0.50
C MET A 496 -5.38 32.08 -1.83
N MET A 497 -6.05 31.36 -2.73
CA MET A 497 -5.53 31.12 -4.08
C MET A 497 -5.40 32.40 -4.90
N ASN A 498 -6.35 33.33 -4.80
CA ASN A 498 -6.29 34.62 -5.48
C ASN A 498 -5.15 35.49 -4.95
N ASP A 499 -4.98 35.56 -3.63
CA ASP A 499 -3.90 36.32 -2.99
C ASP A 499 -2.53 35.74 -3.38
N LEU A 500 -2.42 34.41 -3.41
CA LEU A 500 -1.21 33.71 -3.84
C LEU A 500 -0.92 33.91 -5.33
N ALA A 501 -1.96 33.87 -6.17
CA ALA A 501 -1.87 34.15 -7.60
C ALA A 501 -1.35 35.56 -7.90
N GLN A 502 -1.81 36.57 -7.13
CA GLN A 502 -1.31 37.94 -7.23
C GLN A 502 0.14 38.05 -6.74
N SER A 503 0.48 37.37 -5.65
CA SER A 503 1.84 37.35 -5.10
C SER A 503 2.82 36.70 -6.06
N LEU A 504 2.44 35.58 -6.71
CA LEU A 504 3.19 34.92 -7.77
C LEU A 504 3.45 35.86 -8.94
N ALA A 505 2.43 36.58 -9.42
CA ALA A 505 2.58 37.51 -10.53
C ALA A 505 3.54 38.68 -10.22
N ALA A 506 3.71 39.05 -8.94
CA ALA A 506 4.63 40.11 -8.49
C ALA A 506 5.97 39.58 -7.95
N SER A 507 6.15 38.26 -7.92
CA SER A 507 7.33 37.63 -7.31
C SER A 507 8.59 37.79 -8.15
N THR A 508 9.74 37.69 -7.49
CA THR A 508 11.05 37.65 -8.14
C THR A 508 11.70 36.29 -7.91
N LEU A 509 12.38 35.73 -8.92
CA LEU A 509 13.02 34.43 -8.80
C LEU A 509 13.97 34.37 -7.60
N GLY A 510 13.88 33.29 -6.82
CA GLY A 510 14.65 33.11 -5.58
C GLY A 510 14.18 33.90 -4.35
N ASP A 511 13.03 34.58 -4.41
CA ASP A 511 12.43 35.20 -3.22
C ASP A 511 11.88 34.16 -2.21
N GLU A 512 11.33 34.64 -1.09
CA GLU A 512 10.77 33.77 -0.04
C GLU A 512 9.62 32.91 -0.55
N LEU A 513 8.81 33.41 -1.49
CA LEU A 513 7.69 32.69 -2.07
C LEU A 513 8.19 31.54 -2.95
N TRP A 514 9.13 31.80 -3.85
CA TRP A 514 9.73 30.76 -4.69
C TRP A 514 10.55 29.76 -3.88
N THR A 515 11.25 30.20 -2.85
CA THR A 515 11.94 29.30 -1.91
C THR A 515 10.95 28.34 -1.25
N ARG A 516 9.77 28.83 -0.83
CA ARG A 516 8.69 27.98 -0.30
C ARG A 516 8.14 27.02 -1.35
N ILE A 517 7.90 27.48 -2.58
CA ILE A 517 7.37 26.64 -3.68
C ILE A 517 8.35 25.52 -3.99
N LEU A 518 9.64 25.82 -4.17
CA LEU A 518 10.66 24.83 -4.47
C LEU A 518 10.82 23.83 -3.31
N ALA A 519 10.79 24.30 -2.06
CA ALA A 519 10.83 23.40 -0.92
C ALA A 519 9.60 22.46 -0.84
N TRP A 520 8.41 22.92 -1.25
CA TRP A 520 7.25 22.04 -1.44
C TRP A 520 7.43 21.04 -2.58
N TYR A 521 8.05 21.47 -3.69
CA TYR A 521 8.33 20.60 -4.83
C TYR A 521 9.25 19.45 -4.43
N HIS A 522 10.34 19.74 -3.73
CA HIS A 522 11.29 18.71 -3.27
C HIS A 522 10.69 17.81 -2.18
N ARG A 523 10.00 18.37 -1.18
CA ARG A 523 9.43 17.57 -0.08
C ARG A 523 8.40 16.54 -0.55
N GLU A 524 7.69 16.82 -1.62
CA GLU A 524 6.74 15.86 -2.17
C GLU A 524 7.41 14.58 -2.66
N GLN A 525 8.57 14.71 -3.31
CA GLN A 525 9.34 13.59 -3.84
C GLN A 525 9.76 12.64 -2.71
N ASP A 526 9.97 13.16 -1.50
CA ASP A 526 10.40 12.40 -0.32
C ASP A 526 9.23 11.83 0.52
N GLU A 527 8.09 12.53 0.60
CA GLU A 527 7.00 12.19 1.54
C GLU A 527 5.68 11.72 0.89
N GLU A 528 5.64 11.50 -0.43
CA GLU A 528 4.46 11.05 -1.21
C GLU A 528 3.17 11.87 -0.97
N ILE A 529 3.32 13.19 -0.75
CA ILE A 529 2.19 14.09 -0.52
C ILE A 529 1.59 14.47 -1.89
N PRO A 530 0.33 14.17 -2.23
CA PRO A 530 -0.17 14.49 -3.57
C PRO A 530 -0.10 16.01 -3.83
N MET A 531 0.63 16.41 -4.88
CA MET A 531 0.93 17.81 -5.23
C MET A 531 -0.30 18.73 -5.29
N ASN A 532 -1.45 18.21 -5.72
CA ASN A 532 -2.70 18.97 -5.80
C ASN A 532 -3.35 19.30 -4.44
N ALA A 533 -2.77 18.81 -3.34
CA ALA A 533 -3.13 19.21 -1.98
C ALA A 533 -2.43 20.50 -1.53
N VAL A 534 -1.31 20.86 -2.17
CA VAL A 534 -0.52 22.06 -1.84
C VAL A 534 -1.05 23.24 -2.65
N LEU A 535 -1.54 24.28 -1.96
CA LEU A 535 -2.15 25.45 -2.62
C LEU A 535 -1.17 26.18 -3.54
N ASP A 536 0.09 26.29 -3.13
CA ASP A 536 1.17 26.88 -3.94
C ASP A 536 1.30 26.20 -5.29
N MET A 537 1.32 24.86 -5.31
CA MET A 537 1.40 24.09 -6.55
C MET A 537 0.15 24.26 -7.42
N CYS A 538 -1.05 24.26 -6.80
CA CYS A 538 -2.28 24.53 -7.53
C CYS A 538 -2.25 25.90 -8.23
N CYS A 539 -1.75 26.94 -7.55
CA CYS A 539 -1.64 28.28 -8.11
C CYS A 539 -0.59 28.35 -9.22
N VAL A 540 0.57 27.72 -9.04
CA VAL A 540 1.61 27.65 -10.08
C VAL A 540 1.07 27.00 -11.35
N VAL A 541 0.37 25.86 -11.25
CA VAL A 541 -0.15 25.11 -12.41
C VAL A 541 -1.27 25.85 -13.14
N GLN A 542 -1.98 26.76 -12.48
CA GLN A 542 -3.00 27.61 -13.10
C GLN A 542 -2.41 28.78 -13.90
N GLN A 543 -1.10 29.01 -13.83
CA GLN A 543 -0.44 30.14 -14.51
C GLN A 543 0.72 29.65 -15.38
N ALA A 544 0.57 29.80 -16.70
CA ALA A 544 1.61 29.43 -17.67
C ALA A 544 2.97 30.09 -17.38
N ASP A 545 2.97 31.36 -16.98
CA ASP A 545 4.18 32.14 -16.72
C ASP A 545 4.89 31.63 -15.44
N ALA A 546 4.13 31.25 -14.41
CA ALA A 546 4.67 30.63 -13.20
C ALA A 546 5.24 29.22 -13.46
N LEU A 547 4.60 28.42 -14.30
CA LEU A 547 5.14 27.11 -14.72
C LEU A 547 6.50 27.24 -15.41
N ILE A 548 6.66 28.24 -16.29
CA ILE A 548 7.94 28.54 -16.95
C ILE A 548 8.98 28.97 -15.91
N CYS A 549 8.61 29.82 -14.93
CA CYS A 549 9.50 30.27 -13.87
C CYS A 549 9.93 29.13 -12.93
N LEU A 550 9.03 28.19 -12.62
CA LEU A 550 9.35 26.99 -11.85
C LEU A 550 10.37 26.14 -12.60
N ALA A 551 10.09 25.81 -13.87
CA ALA A 551 10.95 24.99 -14.70
C ALA A 551 12.35 25.63 -14.87
N PHE A 552 12.41 26.95 -15.05
CA PHE A 552 13.67 27.68 -15.15
C PHE A 552 14.49 27.60 -13.87
N GLN A 553 13.88 27.82 -12.70
CA GLN A 553 14.59 27.77 -11.42
C GLN A 553 15.15 26.39 -11.10
N LEU A 554 14.43 25.33 -11.48
CA LEU A 554 14.93 23.95 -11.34
C LEU A 554 16.03 23.65 -12.37
N TYR A 555 15.87 24.09 -13.62
CA TYR A 555 16.85 23.87 -14.69
C TYR A 555 18.23 24.47 -14.38
N VAL A 556 18.26 25.71 -13.86
CA VAL A 556 19.55 26.39 -13.55
C VAL A 556 20.29 25.77 -12.36
N GLN A 557 19.62 24.92 -11.57
CA GLN A 557 20.26 24.16 -10.50
C GLN A 557 20.98 22.91 -11.01
N CYS A 558 20.67 22.44 -12.23
CA CYS A 558 21.36 21.31 -12.85
C CYS A 558 22.75 21.71 -13.35
N GLU A 559 23.78 21.01 -12.90
CA GLU A 559 25.18 21.16 -13.31
C GLU A 559 25.55 20.22 -14.47
N THR A 560 24.84 19.11 -14.67
CA THR A 560 25.15 18.08 -15.69
C THR A 560 23.99 17.82 -16.67
N GLU A 561 24.29 17.19 -17.81
CA GLU A 561 23.26 16.71 -18.75
C GLU A 561 22.39 15.60 -18.13
N GLU A 562 22.99 14.70 -17.34
CA GLU A 562 22.26 13.62 -16.64
C GLU A 562 21.21 14.19 -15.67
N GLU A 563 21.56 15.22 -14.90
CA GLU A 563 20.60 15.93 -14.03
C GLU A 563 19.48 16.61 -14.81
N ARG A 564 19.74 17.09 -16.04
CA ARG A 564 18.71 17.69 -16.91
C ARG A 564 17.77 16.64 -17.50
N GLU A 565 18.28 15.46 -17.84
CA GLU A 565 17.48 14.32 -18.24
C GLU A 565 16.59 13.85 -17.09
N GLU A 566 17.16 13.73 -15.88
CA GLU A 566 16.41 13.41 -14.68
C GLU A 566 15.31 14.45 -14.41
N LEU A 567 15.66 15.74 -14.46
CA LEU A 567 14.69 16.83 -14.31
C LEU A 567 13.57 16.74 -15.34
N THR A 568 13.86 16.34 -16.58
CA THR A 568 12.84 16.14 -17.63
C THR A 568 11.83 15.07 -17.22
N GLN A 569 12.29 13.94 -16.68
CA GLN A 569 11.41 12.88 -16.18
C GLN A 569 10.63 13.34 -14.94
N GLN A 570 11.26 14.06 -14.01
CA GLN A 570 10.59 14.60 -12.83
C GLN A 570 9.51 15.62 -13.22
N MET A 571 9.77 16.51 -14.18
CA MET A 571 8.80 17.47 -14.69
C MET A 571 7.63 16.78 -15.41
N LYS A 572 7.88 15.69 -16.15
CA LYS A 572 6.83 14.86 -16.75
C LYS A 572 5.94 14.22 -15.68
N ALA A 573 6.52 13.65 -14.63
CA ALA A 573 5.77 13.10 -13.50
C ALA A 573 4.97 14.19 -12.75
N PHE A 574 5.57 15.36 -12.54
CA PHE A 574 4.90 16.52 -11.95
C PHE A 574 3.64 16.93 -12.73
N SER A 575 3.74 16.97 -14.07
CA SER A 575 2.59 17.35 -14.90
C SER A 575 1.45 16.33 -14.86
N GLN A 576 1.78 15.03 -14.73
CA GLN A 576 0.80 13.97 -14.50
C GLN A 576 0.09 14.14 -13.15
N SER A 577 0.85 14.30 -12.07
CA SER A 577 0.31 14.50 -10.71
C SER A 577 -0.58 15.74 -10.60
N MET A 578 -0.25 16.80 -11.33
CA MET A 578 -1.00 18.07 -11.32
C MET A 578 -2.05 18.20 -12.43
N ALA A 579 -2.23 17.16 -13.23
CA ALA A 579 -3.13 17.11 -14.36
C ALA A 579 -2.93 18.26 -15.38
N PHE A 580 -1.72 18.45 -15.90
CA PHE A 580 -1.49 19.27 -17.09
C PHE A 580 -0.41 18.66 -18.00
N SER A 581 -0.23 19.22 -19.20
CA SER A 581 0.85 18.83 -20.11
C SER A 581 1.71 20.04 -20.47
N TRP A 582 3.04 19.89 -20.49
CA TRP A 582 3.96 20.99 -20.78
C TRP A 582 3.79 21.58 -22.18
N TYR A 583 3.39 20.78 -23.17
CA TYR A 583 3.10 21.28 -24.51
C TYR A 583 1.91 22.26 -24.56
N TRP A 584 1.06 22.31 -23.52
CA TRP A 584 0.01 23.33 -23.43
C TRP A 584 0.59 24.75 -23.30
N LEU A 585 1.87 24.87 -22.94
CA LEU A 585 2.58 26.15 -22.87
C LEU A 585 3.11 26.62 -24.23
N GLN A 586 2.91 25.86 -25.31
CA GLN A 586 3.37 26.19 -26.67
C GLN A 586 3.12 27.66 -27.08
N PRO A 587 1.94 28.28 -26.82
CA PRO A 587 1.70 29.67 -27.20
C PRO A 587 2.62 30.70 -26.51
N LYS A 588 3.27 30.31 -25.41
CA LYS A 588 4.16 31.15 -24.61
C LYS A 588 5.65 30.87 -24.85
N LEU A 589 6.02 29.76 -25.50
CA LEU A 589 7.43 29.37 -25.69
C LEU A 589 8.26 30.46 -26.39
N ASN A 590 7.71 31.12 -27.40
CA ASN A 590 8.41 32.20 -28.11
C ASN A 590 8.60 33.48 -27.27
N ARG A 591 8.01 33.56 -26.07
CA ARG A 591 8.09 34.71 -25.15
C ARG A 591 8.76 34.37 -23.82
N MET A 592 9.36 33.20 -23.67
CA MET A 592 10.00 32.77 -22.41
C MET A 592 11.03 33.78 -21.89
N MET A 593 11.85 34.35 -22.79
CA MET A 593 12.81 35.41 -22.44
C MET A 593 12.14 36.59 -21.72
N LEU A 594 11.01 37.05 -22.26
CA LEU A 594 10.27 38.19 -21.71
C LEU A 594 9.64 37.83 -20.36
N ILE A 595 9.11 36.61 -20.24
CA ILE A 595 8.48 36.12 -19.01
C ILE A 595 9.51 36.05 -17.90
N ILE A 596 10.63 35.36 -18.11
CA ILE A 596 11.68 35.22 -17.10
C ILE A 596 12.25 36.59 -16.72
N HIS A 597 12.50 37.46 -17.70
CA HIS A 597 12.97 38.81 -17.44
C HIS A 597 12.03 39.64 -16.54
N GLN A 598 10.72 39.47 -16.64
CA GLN A 598 9.76 40.17 -15.78
C GLN A 598 9.85 39.75 -14.31
N HIS A 599 10.39 38.55 -14.05
CA HIS A 599 10.57 37.99 -12.71
C HIS A 599 12.04 38.01 -12.26
N LEU A 600 12.97 38.50 -13.08
CA LEU A 600 14.34 38.74 -12.66
C LEU A 600 14.34 39.87 -11.61
N GLY A 601 14.82 39.54 -10.42
CA GLY A 601 15.02 40.51 -9.34
C GLY A 601 16.35 41.25 -9.49
N ASP A 602 16.92 41.61 -8.34
CA ASP A 602 18.29 42.14 -8.27
C ASP A 602 19.30 41.12 -8.82
N MET A 603 20.13 41.54 -9.77
CA MET A 603 21.23 40.73 -10.33
C MET A 603 22.17 40.22 -9.22
N ASN A 604 22.31 40.94 -8.12
CA ASN A 604 23.12 40.53 -6.98
C ASN A 604 22.40 39.55 -6.02
N SER A 605 21.18 39.12 -6.33
CA SER A 605 20.44 38.17 -5.51
C SER A 605 21.21 36.85 -5.34
N PRO A 606 21.09 36.17 -4.17
CA PRO A 606 21.76 34.89 -3.93
C PRO A 606 21.45 33.84 -5.00
N PHE A 607 20.20 33.81 -5.47
CA PHE A 607 19.77 32.91 -6.53
C PHE A 607 20.52 33.17 -7.85
N LEU A 608 20.57 34.41 -8.34
CA LEU A 608 21.23 34.72 -9.62
C LEU A 608 22.75 34.56 -9.54
N LYS A 609 23.37 34.88 -8.40
CA LYS A 609 24.80 34.60 -8.17
C LYS A 609 25.10 33.09 -8.13
N ALA A 610 24.22 32.28 -7.55
CA ALA A 610 24.36 30.82 -7.57
C ALA A 610 24.23 30.26 -9.00
N SER A 611 23.23 30.69 -9.76
CA SER A 611 23.05 30.30 -11.16
C SER A 611 24.24 30.72 -12.04
N TYR A 612 24.75 31.94 -11.87
CA TYR A 612 25.96 32.41 -12.54
C TYR A 612 27.18 31.55 -12.19
N SER A 613 27.34 31.20 -10.91
CA SER A 613 28.44 30.34 -10.46
C SER A 613 28.37 28.94 -11.08
N SER A 614 27.16 28.36 -11.17
CA SER A 614 26.93 27.07 -11.83
C SER A 614 27.30 27.13 -13.31
N TRP A 615 26.81 28.14 -14.04
CA TRP A 615 27.16 28.37 -15.44
C TRP A 615 28.68 28.54 -15.65
N ALA A 616 29.33 29.35 -14.81
CA ALA A 616 30.76 29.57 -14.89
C ALA A 616 31.57 28.28 -14.70
N ARG A 617 31.16 27.40 -13.77
CA ARG A 617 31.82 26.10 -13.57
C ARG A 617 31.71 25.18 -14.80
N GLN A 618 30.59 25.22 -15.51
CA GLN A 618 30.38 24.43 -16.74
C GLN A 618 31.34 24.84 -17.87
N LYS A 619 31.94 26.04 -17.82
CA LYS A 619 32.95 26.51 -18.78
C LYS A 619 34.37 25.96 -18.53
N GLY A 620 34.56 25.15 -17.49
CA GLY A 620 35.86 24.53 -17.20
C GLY A 620 36.96 25.56 -16.91
N ALA A 621 38.10 25.45 -17.60
CA ALA A 621 39.26 26.34 -17.36
C ALA A 621 38.98 27.82 -17.68
N GLU A 622 38.11 28.10 -18.65
CA GLU A 622 37.67 29.48 -18.95
C GLU A 622 36.70 30.02 -17.90
N GLY A 623 36.11 29.14 -17.09
CA GLY A 623 35.20 29.42 -15.98
C GLY A 623 35.80 30.26 -14.87
N LEU A 624 37.11 30.13 -14.64
CA LEU A 624 37.81 30.79 -13.53
C LEU A 624 37.70 32.32 -13.60
N LYS A 625 37.82 32.93 -14.78
CA LYS A 625 37.71 34.39 -14.94
C LYS A 625 36.32 34.91 -14.56
N TYR A 626 35.27 34.12 -14.80
CA TYR A 626 33.90 34.46 -14.46
C TYR A 626 33.67 34.33 -12.95
N LEU A 627 34.18 33.25 -12.33
CA LEU A 627 34.10 33.08 -10.87
C LEU A 627 34.86 34.18 -10.11
N GLU A 628 36.02 34.61 -10.60
CA GLU A 628 36.77 35.74 -10.04
C GLU A 628 36.02 37.07 -10.15
N ALA A 629 35.16 37.24 -11.16
CA ALA A 629 34.34 38.43 -11.33
C ALA A 629 33.19 38.55 -10.31
N LEU A 630 32.84 37.49 -9.55
CA LEU A 630 31.75 37.56 -8.56
C LEU A 630 31.98 38.57 -7.44
N ASP A 631 33.25 38.87 -7.14
CA ASP A 631 33.68 39.82 -6.11
C ASP A 631 33.87 41.25 -6.64
N ASP A 632 33.74 41.46 -7.96
CA ASP A 632 33.84 42.76 -8.63
C ASP A 632 32.52 43.09 -9.36
N GLU A 633 31.79 44.08 -8.86
CA GLU A 633 30.46 44.43 -9.36
C GLU A 633 30.45 44.88 -10.84
N GLU A 634 31.52 45.54 -11.32
CA GLU A 634 31.62 46.01 -12.70
C GLU A 634 31.89 44.83 -13.64
N ALA A 635 32.86 43.98 -13.29
CA ALA A 635 33.19 42.78 -14.06
C ALA A 635 32.03 41.75 -14.05
N TYR A 636 31.36 41.57 -12.92
CA TYR A 636 30.18 40.71 -12.81
C TYR A 636 29.08 41.19 -13.76
N GLY A 637 28.78 42.49 -13.77
CA GLY A 637 27.74 43.06 -14.61
C GLY A 637 28.00 42.90 -16.11
N GLU A 638 29.26 43.04 -16.55
CA GLU A 638 29.64 42.81 -17.95
C GLU A 638 29.40 41.35 -18.38
N TYR A 639 29.79 40.38 -17.56
CA TYR A 639 29.65 38.97 -17.88
C TYR A 639 28.25 38.40 -17.59
N PHE A 640 27.46 39.05 -16.75
CA PHE A 640 26.12 38.59 -16.40
C PHE A 640 25.20 38.51 -17.62
N GLY A 641 25.32 39.48 -18.56
CA GLY A 641 24.56 39.45 -19.80
C GLY A 641 24.87 38.25 -20.69
N GLU A 642 26.14 37.85 -20.77
CA GLU A 642 26.60 36.66 -21.49
C GLU A 642 26.04 35.38 -20.85
N CYS A 643 26.17 35.26 -19.52
CA CYS A 643 25.59 34.17 -18.74
C CYS A 643 24.09 34.02 -19.00
N MET A 644 23.32 35.09 -18.87
CA MET A 644 21.87 35.04 -19.04
C MET A 644 21.47 34.70 -20.46
N PHE A 645 22.18 35.20 -21.48
CA PHE A 645 21.89 34.85 -22.87
C PHE A 645 22.07 33.36 -23.13
N GLU A 646 23.20 32.79 -22.74
CA GLU A 646 23.50 31.38 -22.98
C GLU A 646 22.60 30.44 -22.17
N VAL A 647 22.42 30.71 -20.87
CA VAL A 647 21.55 29.91 -20.00
C VAL A 647 20.13 29.88 -20.55
N MET A 648 19.64 31.02 -21.05
CA MET A 648 18.29 31.10 -21.57
C MET A 648 18.12 30.45 -22.94
N ASP A 649 19.13 30.47 -23.81
CA ASP A 649 19.10 29.73 -25.07
C ASP A 649 19.06 28.21 -24.81
N ALA A 650 19.93 27.74 -23.91
CA ALA A 650 19.97 26.34 -23.48
C ALA A 650 18.64 25.92 -22.83
N PHE A 651 18.11 26.72 -21.90
CA PHE A 651 16.80 26.50 -21.28
C PHE A 651 15.68 26.46 -22.32
N SER A 652 15.69 27.36 -23.31
CA SER A 652 14.66 27.41 -24.35
C SER A 652 14.65 26.14 -25.20
N ASN A 653 15.82 25.60 -25.51
CA ASN A 653 15.96 24.33 -26.24
C ASN A 653 15.50 23.15 -25.38
N TRP A 654 15.91 23.10 -24.12
CA TRP A 654 15.47 22.08 -23.17
C TRP A 654 13.94 22.11 -22.96
N MET A 655 13.34 23.28 -22.81
CA MET A 655 11.90 23.43 -22.62
C MET A 655 11.10 22.93 -23.84
N ARG A 656 11.62 23.09 -25.06
CA ARG A 656 11.02 22.50 -26.27
C ARG A 656 11.08 20.97 -26.24
N SER A 657 12.21 20.40 -25.80
CA SER A 657 12.35 18.96 -25.59
C SER A 657 11.34 18.44 -24.56
N LEU A 658 11.20 19.13 -23.42
CA LEU A 658 10.19 18.79 -22.41
C LEU A 658 8.77 18.84 -22.97
N CYS A 659 8.43 19.85 -23.79
CA CYS A 659 7.13 19.92 -24.46
C CYS A 659 6.92 18.74 -25.42
N PHE A 660 7.95 18.35 -26.17
CA PHE A 660 7.92 17.20 -27.06
C PHE A 660 7.63 15.91 -26.28
N VAL A 661 8.46 15.59 -25.28
CA VAL A 661 8.29 14.40 -24.43
C VAL A 661 6.92 14.39 -23.74
N SER A 662 6.41 15.55 -23.33
CA SER A 662 5.10 15.69 -22.71
C SER A 662 3.92 15.47 -23.67
N LEU A 663 4.10 15.74 -24.97
CA LEU A 663 3.09 15.48 -26.00
C LEU A 663 3.11 14.00 -26.41
N THR A 664 4.28 13.46 -26.69
CA THR A 664 4.47 12.14 -27.31
C THR A 664 4.56 10.99 -26.30
N GLY A 665 4.97 11.31 -25.07
CA GLY A 665 5.29 10.33 -24.04
C GLY A 665 6.63 9.63 -24.24
N ARG A 666 7.38 9.92 -25.31
CA ARG A 666 8.59 9.22 -25.78
C ARG A 666 9.69 10.19 -26.20
N GLU A 667 10.93 9.72 -26.22
CA GLU A 667 12.05 10.48 -26.81
C GLU A 667 11.93 10.50 -28.35
N ALA A 668 12.55 11.49 -28.98
CA ALA A 668 12.36 11.76 -30.41
C ALA A 668 12.97 10.69 -31.34
N ASP A 669 13.93 9.92 -30.87
CA ASP A 669 14.58 8.81 -31.57
C ASP A 669 13.76 7.51 -31.54
N GLU A 670 12.80 7.40 -30.62
CA GLU A 670 11.91 6.24 -30.48
C GLU A 670 10.66 6.30 -31.38
N MET A 671 10.47 7.39 -32.12
CA MET A 671 9.28 7.67 -32.92
C MET A 671 9.49 7.47 -34.42
N ASN A 672 8.41 7.06 -35.12
CA ASN A 672 8.38 7.10 -36.57
C ASN A 672 8.52 8.55 -37.07
N GLU A 673 9.30 8.76 -38.14
CA GLU A 673 9.59 10.05 -38.77
C GLU A 673 8.33 10.89 -39.04
N ILE A 674 7.22 10.27 -39.46
CA ILE A 674 5.96 10.98 -39.73
C ILE A 674 5.39 11.56 -38.43
N LEU A 675 5.22 10.74 -37.39
CA LEU A 675 4.66 11.19 -36.12
C LEU A 675 5.56 12.22 -35.43
N ARG A 676 6.88 12.04 -35.54
CA ARG A 676 7.88 13.00 -35.07
C ARG A 676 7.68 14.36 -35.77
N SER A 677 7.61 14.36 -37.10
CA SER A 677 7.40 15.58 -37.88
C SER A 677 6.08 16.28 -37.55
N LEU A 678 5.01 15.54 -37.28
CA LEU A 678 3.73 16.11 -36.83
C LEU A 678 3.85 16.74 -35.44
N ALA A 679 4.47 16.06 -34.48
CA ALA A 679 4.67 16.56 -33.13
C ALA A 679 5.55 17.83 -33.12
N GLU A 680 6.68 17.82 -33.83
CA GLU A 680 7.54 18.98 -34.04
C GLU A 680 6.76 20.12 -34.72
N GLY A 681 5.98 19.81 -35.75
CA GLY A 681 5.13 20.78 -36.44
C GLY A 681 4.09 21.45 -35.53
N ILE A 682 3.45 20.70 -34.63
CA ILE A 682 2.50 21.23 -33.64
C ILE A 682 3.19 22.21 -32.68
N LEU A 683 4.43 21.93 -32.29
CA LEU A 683 5.18 22.72 -31.31
C LEU A 683 5.83 23.97 -31.95
N GLU A 684 6.43 23.82 -33.12
CA GLU A 684 7.27 24.84 -33.73
C GLU A 684 6.53 25.69 -34.78
N THR A 685 5.72 25.05 -35.63
CA THR A 685 5.07 25.72 -36.76
C THR A 685 3.59 25.28 -36.93
N PRO A 686 2.72 25.52 -35.94
CA PRO A 686 1.34 25.04 -35.97
C PRO A 686 0.49 25.62 -37.11
N ASP A 687 0.94 26.71 -37.75
CA ASP A 687 0.26 27.34 -38.88
C ASP A 687 0.70 26.79 -40.25
N ARG A 688 1.62 25.82 -40.28
CA ARG A 688 2.13 25.16 -41.50
C ARG A 688 1.76 23.68 -41.57
N LEU A 689 0.85 23.23 -40.71
CA LEU A 689 0.43 21.84 -40.63
C LEU A 689 -0.43 21.45 -41.84
N ASN A 690 -0.26 20.21 -42.30
CA ASN A 690 -1.07 19.64 -43.37
C ASN A 690 -2.00 18.58 -42.79
N ARG A 691 -3.23 18.55 -43.30
CA ARG A 691 -4.20 17.50 -42.96
C ARG A 691 -3.77 16.17 -43.58
N LEU A 692 -3.85 15.10 -42.81
CA LEU A 692 -3.62 13.72 -43.26
C LEU A 692 -4.96 12.96 -43.33
N GLU A 693 -5.06 11.97 -44.21
CA GLU A 693 -6.23 11.07 -44.28
C GLU A 693 -6.35 10.27 -42.98
N ASP A 694 -7.55 10.22 -42.40
CA ASP A 694 -7.83 9.46 -41.17
C ASP A 694 -7.64 7.96 -41.46
N GLN A 695 -6.53 7.39 -40.99
CA GLN A 695 -6.31 5.96 -41.08
C GLN A 695 -7.10 5.25 -39.96
N SER A 696 -8.24 4.68 -40.36
CA SER A 696 -9.05 3.66 -39.69
C SER A 696 -9.98 4.09 -38.54
N GLU A 697 -11.26 3.76 -38.75
CA GLU A 697 -12.42 3.90 -37.86
C GLU A 697 -12.50 2.82 -36.76
N GLU A 698 -11.42 2.12 -36.44
CA GLU A 698 -11.41 1.17 -35.30
C GLU A 698 -11.00 1.89 -34.00
N PHE A 699 -11.71 2.96 -33.66
CA PHE A 699 -11.62 3.50 -32.30
C PHE A 699 -12.35 2.54 -31.38
N MET A 700 -11.58 1.72 -30.66
CA MET A 700 -12.05 0.88 -29.56
C MET A 700 -12.97 1.70 -28.65
N ASP A 701 -14.27 1.41 -28.70
CA ASP A 701 -15.39 2.11 -28.06
C ASP A 701 -15.40 1.96 -26.51
N TYR A 702 -14.24 1.74 -25.92
CA TYR A 702 -14.05 1.56 -24.49
C TYR A 702 -13.90 2.93 -23.83
N ASN A 703 -15.04 3.60 -23.63
CA ASN A 703 -15.15 4.73 -22.72
C ASN A 703 -14.84 4.26 -21.28
N ARG A 704 -13.55 4.27 -20.90
CA ARG A 704 -13.08 3.84 -19.56
C ARG A 704 -12.96 4.97 -18.54
N ASP A 705 -13.00 6.21 -19.01
CA ASP A 705 -12.87 7.37 -18.12
C ASP A 705 -14.23 7.63 -17.43
N ALA A 706 -14.29 7.35 -16.13
CA ALA A 706 -15.48 7.52 -15.30
C ALA A 706 -15.74 9.02 -15.01
N ILE A 707 -16.08 9.79 -16.04
CA ILE A 707 -16.33 11.23 -15.91
C ILE A 707 -17.79 11.56 -15.55
N ASP A 708 -17.97 12.61 -14.75
CA ASP A 708 -19.29 13.06 -14.31
C ASP A 708 -20.09 13.77 -15.44
N SER A 709 -21.36 14.04 -15.16
CA SER A 709 -22.27 14.68 -16.12
C SER A 709 -21.83 16.08 -16.55
N ALA A 710 -21.23 16.86 -15.65
CA ALA A 710 -20.75 18.21 -15.94
C ALA A 710 -19.54 18.19 -16.89
N THR A 711 -18.59 17.29 -16.64
CA THR A 711 -17.40 17.07 -17.49
C THR A 711 -17.82 16.59 -18.88
N LYS A 712 -18.79 15.69 -18.97
CA LYS A 712 -19.39 15.26 -20.25
C LYS A 712 -20.01 16.44 -21.01
N ALA A 713 -20.76 17.29 -20.30
CA ALA A 713 -21.40 18.46 -20.89
C ALA A 713 -20.37 19.50 -21.39
N PHE A 714 -19.22 19.64 -20.73
CA PHE A 714 -18.12 20.48 -21.20
C PHE A 714 -17.58 19.99 -22.55
N PHE A 715 -17.17 18.72 -22.66
CA PHE A 715 -16.65 18.18 -23.91
C PHE A 715 -17.66 18.21 -25.06
N ALA A 716 -18.95 18.04 -24.76
CA ALA A 716 -20.02 18.14 -25.75
C ALA A 716 -20.11 19.53 -26.43
N GLN A 717 -19.59 20.60 -25.81
CA GLN A 717 -19.54 21.94 -26.42
C GLN A 717 -18.52 22.04 -27.56
N TYR A 718 -17.53 21.16 -27.55
CA TYR A 718 -16.44 21.09 -28.54
C TYR A 718 -16.63 19.94 -29.54
N GLY A 719 -17.78 19.26 -29.51
CA GLY A 719 -18.19 18.34 -30.58
C GLY A 719 -18.65 19.11 -31.83
N GLU A 720 -18.53 18.49 -33.00
CA GLU A 720 -18.96 19.11 -34.26
C GLU A 720 -20.48 19.30 -34.31
N ARG A 721 -20.91 20.49 -34.73
CA ARG A 721 -22.32 20.75 -35.10
C ARG A 721 -22.44 20.75 -36.61
N HIS A 722 -22.89 19.66 -37.21
CA HIS A 722 -23.32 19.71 -38.61
C HIS A 722 -24.63 20.49 -38.75
N GLN A 723 -24.58 21.67 -39.38
CA GLN A 723 -25.75 22.30 -40.00
C GLN A 723 -25.88 21.78 -41.43
N ALA A 724 -26.59 20.68 -41.62
CA ALA A 724 -27.10 20.28 -42.93
C ALA A 724 -28.61 20.08 -42.83
N GLY A 725 -29.35 20.98 -43.50
CA GLY A 725 -30.74 20.83 -43.91
C GLY A 725 -31.70 20.07 -43.00
N GLY A 726 -32.43 20.80 -42.16
CA GLY A 726 -33.87 20.57 -42.02
C GLY A 726 -34.37 19.20 -41.55
N GLU A 727 -33.66 18.46 -40.71
CA GLU A 727 -34.27 17.42 -39.87
C GLU A 727 -33.35 17.16 -38.67
N ARG A 728 -33.88 17.28 -37.44
CA ARG A 728 -33.14 16.99 -36.21
C ARG A 728 -32.93 15.48 -36.12
N HIS A 729 -31.85 15.00 -36.71
CA HIS A 729 -31.34 13.65 -36.44
C HIS A 729 -30.04 13.80 -35.64
N GLN A 730 -30.10 13.45 -34.35
CA GLN A 730 -28.90 13.07 -33.60
C GLN A 730 -28.47 11.70 -34.13
N ALA A 731 -27.54 11.68 -35.08
CA ALA A 731 -26.93 10.45 -35.56
C ALA A 731 -25.43 10.46 -35.23
N GLY A 732 -25.02 9.46 -34.45
CA GLY A 732 -23.68 8.90 -34.23
C GLY A 732 -22.40 9.72 -34.48
N GLY A 733 -21.60 9.86 -33.42
CA GLY A 733 -20.20 9.42 -33.52
C GLY A 733 -19.08 10.45 -33.59
N ASP A 734 -19.12 11.55 -32.83
CA ASP A 734 -17.83 12.19 -32.48
C ASP A 734 -17.08 11.25 -31.54
N SER A 735 -15.89 10.79 -31.96
CA SER A 735 -15.07 9.92 -31.12
C SER A 735 -14.69 10.65 -29.83
N TRP A 736 -14.64 9.91 -28.72
CA TRP A 736 -14.18 10.39 -27.41
C TRP A 736 -12.85 11.15 -27.50
N MET A 737 -11.97 10.75 -28.42
CA MET A 737 -10.69 11.40 -28.68
C MET A 737 -10.84 12.77 -29.37
N THR A 738 -11.66 12.86 -30.42
CA THR A 738 -11.84 14.09 -31.21
C THR A 738 -12.29 15.26 -30.34
N ALA A 739 -13.25 15.04 -29.42
CA ALA A 739 -13.71 16.09 -28.52
C ALA A 739 -12.58 16.66 -27.65
N ARG A 740 -11.64 15.82 -27.20
CA ARG A 740 -10.49 16.23 -26.37
C ARG A 740 -9.43 16.95 -27.19
N ALA A 741 -9.13 16.45 -28.39
CA ALA A 741 -8.24 17.13 -29.34
C ALA A 741 -8.77 18.53 -29.71
N ASN A 742 -10.09 18.69 -29.88
CA ASN A 742 -10.73 19.98 -30.14
C ASN A 742 -10.53 20.98 -29.00
N VAL A 743 -10.61 20.55 -27.73
CA VAL A 743 -10.35 21.44 -26.59
C VAL A 743 -8.89 21.88 -26.57
N VAL A 744 -7.95 20.97 -26.81
CA VAL A 744 -6.51 21.31 -26.90
C VAL A 744 -6.24 22.27 -28.05
N CYS A 745 -6.83 22.04 -29.22
CA CYS A 745 -6.72 22.96 -30.36
C CYS A 745 -7.23 24.36 -29.99
N ALA A 746 -8.39 24.45 -29.33
CA ALA A 746 -8.94 25.73 -28.85
C ALA A 746 -8.00 26.42 -27.85
N HIS A 747 -7.31 25.66 -26.99
CA HIS A 747 -6.32 26.20 -26.04
C HIS A 747 -5.10 26.77 -26.74
N LEU A 748 -4.51 26.02 -27.67
CA LEU A 748 -3.35 26.46 -28.45
C LEU A 748 -3.67 27.69 -29.31
N GLN A 749 -4.93 27.90 -29.67
CA GLN A 749 -5.43 29.07 -30.39
C GLN A 749 -5.82 30.25 -29.46
N GLY A 750 -5.70 30.11 -28.15
CA GLY A 750 -6.09 31.12 -27.17
C GLY A 750 -7.61 31.33 -27.03
N LYS A 751 -8.43 30.40 -27.51
CA LYS A 751 -9.91 30.45 -27.40
C LYS A 751 -10.44 29.91 -26.06
N THR A 752 -9.65 29.10 -25.38
CA THR A 752 -9.91 28.61 -24.03
C THR A 752 -8.60 28.53 -23.26
N ASP A 753 -8.65 28.47 -21.94
CA ASP A 753 -7.49 28.21 -21.11
C ASP A 753 -7.69 26.89 -20.37
N LEU A 754 -6.93 25.87 -20.78
CA LEU A 754 -6.95 24.54 -20.18
C LEU A 754 -6.44 24.55 -18.74
N LEU A 755 -5.47 25.39 -18.40
CA LEU A 755 -4.88 25.44 -17.05
C LEU A 755 -5.91 25.90 -16.01
N MET A 756 -6.90 26.68 -16.44
CA MET A 756 -8.02 27.15 -15.61
C MET A 756 -9.23 26.21 -15.59
N GLN A 757 -9.22 25.11 -16.37
CA GLN A 757 -10.31 24.14 -16.35
C GLN A 757 -10.25 23.21 -15.14
N THR A 758 -11.40 22.58 -14.84
CA THR A 758 -11.49 21.61 -13.75
C THR A 758 -10.47 20.47 -13.94
N GLU A 759 -9.95 19.97 -12.83
CA GLU A 759 -8.97 18.87 -12.81
C GLU A 759 -9.48 17.64 -13.58
N LYS A 760 -10.78 17.33 -13.49
CA LYS A 760 -11.39 16.22 -14.25
C LYS A 760 -11.31 16.40 -15.76
N VAL A 761 -11.55 17.62 -16.27
CA VAL A 761 -11.39 17.93 -17.70
C VAL A 761 -9.93 17.73 -18.11
N ARG A 762 -9.00 18.31 -17.35
CA ARG A 762 -7.57 18.22 -17.66
C ARG A 762 -7.04 16.78 -17.61
N SER A 763 -7.38 16.03 -16.57
CA SER A 763 -7.03 14.60 -16.42
C SER A 763 -7.61 13.75 -17.55
N SER A 764 -8.82 14.05 -18.02
CA SER A 764 -9.45 13.32 -19.12
C SER A 764 -8.73 13.52 -20.46
N ILE A 765 -8.24 14.74 -20.72
CA ILE A 765 -7.42 15.05 -21.91
C ILE A 765 -6.07 14.33 -21.80
N LEU A 766 -5.41 14.40 -20.65
CA LEU A 766 -4.13 13.73 -20.43
C LEU A 766 -4.22 12.23 -20.59
N PHE A 767 -5.25 11.61 -20.00
CA PHE A 767 -5.50 10.19 -20.14
C PHE A 767 -5.64 9.80 -21.62
N CYS A 768 -6.38 10.58 -22.40
CA CYS A 768 -6.48 10.39 -23.85
C CYS A 768 -5.14 10.53 -24.58
N ASN A 769 -4.38 11.59 -24.29
CA ASN A 769 -3.08 11.83 -24.91
C ASN A 769 -2.07 10.72 -24.58
N GLN A 770 -2.02 10.26 -23.34
CA GLN A 770 -0.99 9.31 -22.90
C GLN A 770 -1.34 7.86 -23.22
N THR A 771 -2.64 7.51 -23.24
CA THR A 771 -3.07 6.15 -23.55
C THR A 771 -3.02 5.88 -25.06
N TYR A 772 -3.24 6.91 -25.87
CA TYR A 772 -3.29 6.82 -27.34
C TYR A 772 -2.51 7.96 -28.01
N PRO A 773 -1.19 8.11 -27.74
CA PRO A 773 -0.41 9.27 -28.16
C PRO A 773 -0.39 9.47 -29.68
N ASP A 774 -0.13 8.41 -30.43
CA ASP A 774 0.00 8.47 -31.89
C ASP A 774 -1.31 8.95 -32.56
N ASN A 775 -2.43 8.39 -32.12
CA ASN A 775 -3.77 8.77 -32.60
C ASN A 775 -4.16 10.18 -32.16
N PHE A 776 -3.81 10.55 -30.92
CA PHE A 776 -4.10 11.88 -30.39
C PHE A 776 -3.32 12.97 -31.13
N ILE A 777 -2.04 12.72 -31.45
CA ILE A 777 -1.20 13.63 -32.25
C ILE A 777 -1.79 13.83 -33.65
N LEU A 778 -2.21 12.74 -34.32
CA LEU A 778 -2.86 12.81 -35.62
C LEU A 778 -4.15 13.63 -35.57
N ALA A 779 -5.02 13.34 -34.59
CA ALA A 779 -6.27 14.07 -34.39
C ALA A 779 -6.01 15.56 -34.12
N LEU A 780 -5.07 15.89 -33.24
CA LEU A 780 -4.72 17.28 -32.93
C LEU A 780 -4.11 18.01 -34.13
N ASN A 781 -3.23 17.37 -34.89
CA ASN A 781 -2.66 17.90 -36.13
C ASN A 781 -3.77 18.27 -37.12
N ASN A 782 -4.65 17.33 -37.44
CA ASN A 782 -5.72 17.53 -38.40
C ASN A 782 -6.62 18.71 -37.98
N ARG A 783 -6.89 18.86 -36.69
CA ARG A 783 -7.66 19.98 -36.14
C ARG A 783 -6.95 21.32 -36.15
N LEU A 784 -5.63 21.34 -36.03
CA LEU A 784 -4.84 22.56 -36.16
C LEU A 784 -4.63 22.96 -37.62
N ALA A 785 -4.63 21.98 -38.55
CA ALA A 785 -4.55 22.21 -39.99
C ALA A 785 -5.86 22.74 -40.60
N ASP A 786 -7.02 22.40 -40.01
CA ASP A 786 -8.36 22.87 -40.42
C ASP A 786 -8.65 24.36 -40.09
N LYS A 787 -7.63 25.15 -39.71
CA LYS A 787 -7.74 26.57 -39.33
C LYS A 787 -8.19 27.50 -40.46
#